data_AF-A0A504J9V0-F1
#
_entry.id   AF-A0A504J9V0-F1
#
_cell.length_a   1.000
_cell.length_b   1.000
_cell.length_c   1.000
_cell.angle_alpha   90.00
_cell.angle_beta   90.00
_cell.angle_gamma   90.00
#
_symmetry.space_group_name_H-M   'P 1'
#
loop_
_entity.id
_entity.type
_entity.pdbx_description
1 polymer ?
#
loop_
_entity_poly.entity_id
_entity_poly.type
_entity_poly.pdbx_seq_one_letter_code
_entity_poly.pdbx_strand_id
1 'polypeptide(L)'
;MRSIFYNKSIVITCFLVVSIVFPEAVFGQNFFKYKGPMKVAQYDGVANYIYKLKEKDTIFEGAFQIKDDNNLSPLAQKRNRSFLFTGTFKGNLPHGNWQFTIGEFQPKATTTLVDYQYVIELDGIQQKVLGKLDNGKPIGEWTVRLDSIENSDIHKTLFKSTVEFKNGVPQKSFHVDTKTESLVGRFLRNGLAHDQWTLYYNDEVDKEEHWYFDSGLLTKIETHSGIDHTVIDIYKKNKTNTKTINLDKQYIEILKSFSNATSTDNNFEQGISQLLLKNDQYYTEIEDILSSIGDSVVLSTFKVKVPYYPIASNEEKRLNKIVNYFSKSKKMSDTILNDTQLNILKLSDEETATWYKSVESITKEYLEPMQKVVNSHQQNLMQYRDRKDLVDQFWREDIPLVLTGNSSFDDKQSIREYSKNGYIVLKTTDLEGVYQIAKYTESILDFLYKQLHKKVSKERRQKEIISIEEKLIVTTKRLKKQIDSLQEIVPSKHKKALNSLAVFADDKLSVYSNMEETTKKLEEAKRLTKCFTQVKNLTTQIAKLPEQKEEIKQKYIDPIWNPFTSTIMDEEIKKRIVDAYTRILVPYALEQVETNLKCNTVEDTTTTLQELFVRMIALRDEDTSKIERKLRKEKDPIEILKLFGISTIIKEKE
;
A
#
# COMPACT_ATOMS: atom_id res chain seq x y z
N MET A 1 44.28 -61.42 -87.92
CA MET A 1 43.59 -62.65 -88.38
C MET A 1 42.09 -62.39 -88.28
N ARG A 2 41.39 -62.33 -89.45
CA ARG A 2 39.94 -62.42 -89.75
C ARG A 2 38.94 -61.94 -88.65
N SER A 3 38.19 -60.86 -88.77
CA SER A 3 37.12 -60.47 -89.74
C SER A 3 35.76 -61.18 -89.57
N ILE A 4 34.75 -60.37 -89.19
CA ILE A 4 33.34 -60.32 -89.68
C ILE A 4 32.28 -61.26 -89.06
N PHE A 5 31.16 -60.69 -88.54
CA PHE A 5 29.75 -60.75 -89.02
C PHE A 5 28.81 -60.19 -87.91
N TYR A 6 28.11 -59.04 -88.02
CA TYR A 6 26.94 -58.56 -88.81
C TYR A 6 25.53 -58.76 -88.17
N ASN A 7 24.88 -57.60 -87.93
CA ASN A 7 23.44 -57.23 -87.98
C ASN A 7 22.31 -58.10 -87.36
N LYS A 8 21.38 -57.40 -86.67
CA LYS A 8 20.05 -57.04 -87.23
C LYS A 8 19.25 -56.04 -86.36
N SER A 9 18.63 -55.08 -87.04
CA SER A 9 17.60 -54.13 -86.56
C SER A 9 16.19 -54.75 -86.61
N ILE A 10 15.32 -54.38 -85.66
CA ILE A 10 13.83 -54.38 -85.70
C ILE A 10 13.39 -53.24 -84.74
N VAL A 11 12.97 -52.05 -85.19
CA VAL A 11 11.65 -51.59 -85.69
C VAL A 11 10.49 -51.68 -84.68
N ILE A 12 10.22 -50.53 -84.05
CA ILE A 12 8.94 -49.81 -83.83
C ILE A 12 7.73 -50.61 -83.31
N THR A 13 7.19 -50.26 -82.13
CA THR A 13 5.75 -49.99 -81.97
C THR A 13 5.44 -49.06 -80.78
N CYS A 14 4.59 -48.08 -81.06
CA CYS A 14 4.01 -47.04 -80.20
C CYS A 14 3.53 -47.52 -78.83
N PHE A 15 3.81 -46.73 -77.78
CA PHE A 15 2.82 -46.47 -76.74
C PHE A 15 2.85 -45.00 -76.34
N LEU A 16 1.78 -44.32 -76.74
CA LEU A 16 1.47 -42.92 -76.51
C LEU A 16 0.94 -42.82 -75.07
N VAL A 17 1.83 -42.60 -74.11
CA VAL A 17 1.44 -42.24 -72.74
C VAL A 17 1.48 -40.72 -72.64
N VAL A 18 0.29 -40.16 -72.57
CA VAL A 18 0.00 -38.77 -72.24
C VAL A 18 0.66 -38.44 -70.90
N SER A 19 1.85 -37.85 -70.93
CA SER A 19 2.44 -37.18 -69.77
C SER A 19 1.66 -35.89 -69.52
N ILE A 20 0.66 -36.00 -68.65
CA ILE A 20 0.05 -34.87 -67.97
C ILE A 20 1.18 -34.16 -67.24
N VAL A 21 1.60 -33.01 -67.79
CA VAL A 21 2.44 -32.03 -67.10
C VAL A 21 1.61 -31.53 -65.93
N PHE A 22 1.79 -32.13 -64.75
CA PHE A 22 1.46 -31.46 -63.51
C PHE A 22 2.37 -30.23 -63.42
N PRO A 23 1.85 -29.00 -63.39
CA PRO A 23 2.65 -27.90 -62.90
C PRO A 23 2.88 -28.22 -61.42
N GLU A 24 4.08 -28.66 -61.08
CA GLU A 24 4.56 -28.47 -59.71
C GLU A 24 4.42 -26.98 -59.45
N ALA A 25 3.39 -26.64 -58.68
CA ALA A 25 3.27 -25.33 -58.08
C ALA A 25 4.54 -25.15 -57.25
N VAL A 26 5.53 -24.50 -57.85
CA VAL A 26 6.63 -23.88 -57.14
C VAL A 26 5.97 -22.85 -56.25
N PHE A 27 5.60 -23.26 -55.04
CA PHE A 27 5.34 -22.35 -53.95
C PHE A 27 6.66 -21.62 -53.70
N GLY A 28 6.89 -20.53 -54.44
CA GLY A 28 7.87 -19.53 -54.04
C GLY A 28 7.50 -19.11 -52.62
N GLN A 29 8.35 -19.47 -51.66
CA GLN A 29 8.21 -18.97 -50.30
C GLN A 29 8.45 -17.46 -50.39
N ASN A 30 7.36 -16.69 -50.43
CA ASN A 30 7.44 -15.24 -50.53
C ASN A 30 8.01 -14.70 -49.23
N PHE A 31 9.28 -14.27 -49.28
CA PHE A 31 9.90 -13.50 -48.23
C PHE A 31 9.48 -12.04 -48.37
N PHE A 32 9.02 -11.46 -47.28
CA PHE A 32 8.61 -10.07 -47.17
C PHE A 32 9.62 -9.30 -46.32
N LYS A 33 9.67 -7.98 -46.53
CA LYS A 33 10.53 -7.09 -45.77
C LYS A 33 9.68 -6.02 -45.09
N TYR A 34 9.85 -5.89 -43.79
CA TYR A 34 9.25 -4.80 -43.02
C TYR A 34 10.29 -3.73 -42.75
N LYS A 35 9.88 -2.46 -42.83
CA LYS A 35 10.64 -1.31 -42.33
C LYS A 35 9.67 -0.31 -41.71
N GLY A 36 9.76 -0.11 -40.41
CA GLY A 36 8.81 0.76 -39.70
C GLY A 36 9.03 0.74 -38.19
N PRO A 37 8.22 1.50 -37.44
CA PRO A 37 8.33 1.54 -35.98
C PRO A 37 8.02 0.17 -35.39
N MET A 38 8.73 -0.19 -34.33
CA MET A 38 8.53 -1.40 -33.55
C MET A 38 8.97 -1.16 -32.10
N LYS A 39 8.27 -1.79 -31.17
CA LYS A 39 8.66 -1.85 -29.76
C LYS A 39 9.21 -3.23 -29.42
N VAL A 40 10.34 -3.26 -28.74
CA VAL A 40 11.04 -4.45 -28.29
C VAL A 40 11.38 -4.28 -26.82
N ALA A 41 10.72 -5.03 -25.93
CA ALA A 41 10.78 -4.82 -24.49
C ALA A 41 10.55 -3.33 -24.13
N GLN A 42 11.57 -2.66 -23.56
CA GLN A 42 11.54 -1.23 -23.22
C GLN A 42 12.07 -0.30 -24.32
N TYR A 43 12.46 -0.83 -25.48
CA TYR A 43 13.11 -0.11 -26.56
C TYR A 43 12.12 0.18 -27.70
N ASP A 44 11.89 1.45 -27.98
CA ASP A 44 11.02 1.94 -29.04
C ASP A 44 11.90 2.49 -30.18
N GLY A 45 11.75 1.99 -31.41
CA GLY A 45 12.61 2.42 -32.54
C GLY A 45 12.12 1.94 -33.90
N VAL A 46 12.97 2.03 -34.92
CA VAL A 46 12.67 1.58 -36.29
C VAL A 46 13.32 0.21 -36.54
N ALA A 47 12.48 -0.78 -36.79
CA ALA A 47 12.87 -2.13 -37.16
C ALA A 47 12.93 -2.31 -38.68
N ASN A 48 13.83 -3.19 -39.11
CA ASN A 48 14.04 -3.65 -40.47
C ASN A 48 14.31 -5.15 -40.44
N TYR A 49 13.36 -5.96 -40.92
CA TYR A 49 13.48 -7.42 -40.85
C TYR A 49 12.85 -8.13 -42.04
N ILE A 50 13.28 -9.38 -42.24
CA ILE A 50 12.74 -10.30 -43.24
C ILE A 50 11.82 -11.31 -42.54
N TYR A 51 10.65 -11.56 -43.13
CA TYR A 51 9.66 -12.50 -42.60
C TYR A 51 8.98 -13.30 -43.70
N LYS A 52 8.35 -14.41 -43.33
CA LYS A 52 7.44 -15.18 -44.18
C LYS A 52 6.07 -15.26 -43.51
N LEU A 53 5.02 -15.25 -44.33
CA LEU A 53 3.66 -15.45 -43.85
C LEU A 53 3.32 -16.94 -43.88
N LYS A 54 2.96 -17.51 -42.73
CA LYS A 54 2.44 -18.88 -42.63
C LYS A 54 1.16 -18.84 -41.81
N GLU A 55 0.06 -19.34 -42.38
CA GLU A 55 -1.24 -19.42 -41.66
C GLU A 55 -1.74 -18.08 -41.08
N LYS A 56 -1.39 -16.96 -41.76
CA LYS A 56 -1.63 -15.56 -41.33
C LYS A 56 -0.78 -15.06 -40.16
N ASP A 57 0.21 -15.84 -39.72
CA ASP A 57 1.21 -15.42 -38.75
C ASP A 57 2.50 -14.93 -39.42
N THR A 58 3.19 -14.00 -38.77
CA THR A 58 4.44 -13.40 -39.23
C THR A 58 5.60 -14.17 -38.62
N ILE A 59 6.27 -15.00 -39.43
CA ILE A 59 7.42 -15.77 -38.97
C ILE A 59 8.70 -15.05 -39.39
N PHE A 60 9.52 -14.64 -38.42
CA PHE A 60 10.83 -14.06 -38.73
C PHE A 60 11.74 -15.07 -39.43
N GLU A 61 12.29 -14.70 -40.58
CA GLU A 61 13.16 -15.55 -41.39
C GLU A 61 14.17 -14.68 -42.17
N GLY A 62 15.40 -14.60 -41.68
CA GLY A 62 16.47 -13.79 -42.26
C GLY A 62 16.96 -12.68 -41.33
N ALA A 63 17.59 -11.67 -41.92
CA ALA A 63 18.22 -10.59 -41.17
C ALA A 63 17.19 -9.77 -40.38
N PHE A 64 17.58 -9.37 -39.17
CA PHE A 64 16.80 -8.52 -38.28
C PHE A 64 17.68 -7.38 -37.76
N GLN A 65 17.11 -6.19 -37.75
CA GLN A 65 17.71 -5.00 -37.16
C GLN A 65 16.62 -4.16 -36.52
N ILE A 66 16.88 -3.62 -35.34
CA ILE A 66 16.13 -2.50 -34.78
C ILE A 66 17.12 -1.49 -34.21
N LYS A 67 16.85 -0.21 -34.44
CA LYS A 67 17.67 0.88 -33.92
C LYS A 67 16.79 2.01 -33.43
N ASP A 68 17.35 2.83 -32.56
CA ASP A 68 16.72 4.08 -32.15
C ASP A 68 16.41 4.95 -33.39
N ASP A 69 15.23 5.56 -33.40
CA ASP A 69 14.75 6.50 -34.42
C ASP A 69 14.94 7.97 -34.01
N ASN A 70 15.58 8.21 -32.86
CA ASN A 70 16.00 9.55 -32.44
C ASN A 70 17.04 10.10 -33.43
N ASN A 71 16.54 10.70 -34.51
CA ASN A 71 17.26 11.73 -35.26
C ASN A 71 17.54 12.88 -34.30
N LEU A 72 18.73 12.85 -33.71
CA LEU A 72 19.24 13.85 -32.78
C LEU A 72 18.88 15.27 -33.27
N SER A 73 18.09 16.00 -32.49
CA SER A 73 18.44 17.39 -32.18
C SER A 73 19.35 17.29 -30.96
N PRO A 74 20.69 17.18 -31.13
CA PRO A 74 21.62 16.93 -30.03
C PRO A 74 21.60 18.06 -28.98
N LEU A 75 20.94 19.18 -29.29
CA LEU A 75 20.89 20.41 -28.51
C LEU A 75 19.71 20.48 -27.52
N ALA A 76 18.72 19.57 -27.59
CA ALA A 76 17.46 19.73 -26.85
C ALA A 76 17.34 18.88 -25.57
N GLN A 77 18.08 17.78 -25.43
CA GLN A 77 17.90 16.85 -24.30
C GLN A 77 19.22 16.60 -23.55
N LYS A 78 19.18 16.72 -22.22
CA LYS A 78 20.33 16.58 -21.32
C LYS A 78 20.88 15.14 -21.21
N ARG A 79 20.24 14.15 -21.84
CA ARG A 79 20.66 12.74 -21.86
C ARG A 79 19.94 12.02 -23.01
N ASN A 80 20.71 11.46 -23.96
CA ASN A 80 20.18 10.70 -25.08
C ASN A 80 20.46 9.22 -24.87
N ARG A 81 19.41 8.41 -24.83
CA ARG A 81 19.54 6.95 -24.96
C ARG A 81 19.70 6.61 -26.43
N SER A 82 20.46 5.58 -26.75
CA SER A 82 20.64 5.06 -28.11
C SER A 82 20.77 3.54 -28.04
N PHE A 83 20.26 2.85 -29.05
CA PHE A 83 20.39 1.40 -29.13
C PHE A 83 20.40 0.90 -30.58
N LEU A 84 21.01 -0.27 -30.76
CA LEU A 84 21.08 -1.02 -32.01
C LEU A 84 21.13 -2.50 -31.69
N PHE A 85 20.13 -3.26 -32.15
CA PHE A 85 20.14 -4.72 -32.11
C PHE A 85 20.18 -5.25 -33.53
N THR A 86 21.08 -6.19 -33.78
CA THR A 86 21.24 -6.83 -35.09
C THR A 86 21.43 -8.32 -34.94
N GLY A 87 20.78 -9.09 -35.79
CA GLY A 87 20.86 -10.54 -35.75
C GLY A 87 20.18 -11.19 -36.95
N THR A 88 19.94 -12.49 -36.84
CA THR A 88 19.23 -13.27 -37.84
C THR A 88 18.22 -14.19 -37.16
N PHE A 89 17.08 -14.41 -37.81
CA PHE A 89 16.10 -15.41 -37.40
C PHE A 89 16.05 -16.54 -38.43
N LYS A 90 15.71 -17.73 -37.95
CA LYS A 90 15.39 -18.89 -38.78
C LYS A 90 14.15 -19.56 -38.20
N GLY A 91 13.02 -19.45 -38.89
CA GLY A 91 11.74 -19.97 -38.42
C GLY A 91 11.34 -19.47 -37.03
N ASN A 92 11.30 -18.15 -36.82
CA ASN A 92 11.00 -17.48 -35.54
C ASN A 92 12.03 -17.65 -34.41
N LEU A 93 13.04 -18.49 -34.59
CA LEU A 93 14.11 -18.70 -33.62
C LEU A 93 15.33 -17.83 -33.96
N PRO A 94 15.90 -17.11 -32.98
CA PRO A 94 17.19 -16.45 -33.14
C PRO A 94 18.29 -17.42 -33.58
N HIS A 95 19.04 -17.04 -34.60
CA HIS A 95 20.09 -17.85 -35.21
C HIS A 95 21.27 -16.98 -35.67
N GLY A 96 22.46 -17.58 -35.78
CA GLY A 96 23.66 -16.89 -36.26
C GLY A 96 24.22 -15.89 -35.25
N ASN A 97 24.97 -14.91 -35.73
CA ASN A 97 25.61 -13.91 -34.89
C ASN A 97 24.62 -12.84 -34.48
N TRP A 98 24.61 -12.50 -33.19
CA TRP A 98 23.80 -11.46 -32.60
C TRP A 98 24.69 -10.41 -31.95
N GLN A 99 24.31 -9.14 -32.14
CA GLN A 99 24.93 -8.00 -31.50
C GLN A 99 23.85 -7.10 -30.92
N PHE A 100 24.03 -6.74 -29.65
CA PHE A 100 23.23 -5.75 -28.94
C PHE A 100 24.16 -4.61 -28.56
N THR A 101 23.74 -3.38 -28.85
CA THR A 101 24.48 -2.17 -28.47
C THR A 101 23.47 -1.21 -27.84
N ILE A 102 23.71 -0.82 -26.60
CA ILE A 102 22.84 0.05 -25.81
C ILE A 102 23.73 1.12 -25.21
N GLY A 103 23.34 2.40 -25.28
CA GLY A 103 24.14 3.50 -24.77
C GLY A 103 23.31 4.59 -24.14
N GLU A 104 23.88 5.22 -23.12
CA GLU A 104 23.37 6.44 -22.51
C GLU A 104 24.45 7.51 -22.63
N PHE A 105 24.18 8.54 -23.44
CA PHE A 105 25.15 9.55 -23.84
C PHE A 105 24.70 10.96 -23.44
N GLN A 106 25.69 11.83 -23.23
CA GLN A 106 25.54 13.25 -22.99
C GLN A 106 26.44 14.02 -23.96
N PRO A 107 25.90 15.02 -24.68
CA PRO A 107 26.71 15.83 -25.58
C PRO A 107 27.62 16.76 -24.79
N LYS A 108 28.87 16.91 -25.24
CA LYS A 108 29.75 17.98 -24.76
C LYS A 108 29.26 19.34 -25.25
N ALA A 109 29.54 20.38 -24.46
CA ALA A 109 29.16 21.76 -24.77
C ALA A 109 29.90 22.33 -26.00
N THR A 110 31.05 21.76 -26.35
CA THR A 110 31.89 22.17 -27.46
C THR A 110 31.47 21.45 -28.74
N THR A 111 31.21 22.22 -29.80
CA THR A 111 30.93 21.69 -31.13
C THR A 111 32.10 22.03 -32.06
N THR A 112 32.55 21.08 -32.85
CA THR A 112 33.62 21.28 -33.85
C THR A 112 33.03 21.16 -35.25
N LEU A 113 33.53 21.95 -36.20
CA LEU A 113 33.13 21.85 -37.60
C LEU A 113 34.16 20.99 -38.34
N VAL A 114 33.77 19.80 -38.78
CA VAL A 114 34.60 18.88 -39.56
C VAL A 114 33.87 18.59 -40.86
N ASP A 115 34.50 18.83 -42.00
CA ASP A 115 33.95 18.55 -43.34
C ASP A 115 32.52 19.10 -43.56
N TYR A 116 32.30 20.36 -43.15
CA TYR A 116 31.00 21.05 -43.21
C TYR A 116 29.89 20.41 -42.36
N GLN A 117 30.24 19.54 -41.41
CA GLN A 117 29.33 18.93 -40.44
C GLN A 117 29.68 19.39 -39.02
N TYR A 118 28.67 19.77 -38.24
CA TYR A 118 28.84 19.99 -36.80
C TYR A 118 28.98 18.63 -36.12
N VAL A 119 30.19 18.36 -35.62
CA VAL A 119 30.49 17.17 -34.82
C VAL A 119 30.37 17.56 -33.35
N ILE A 120 29.60 16.76 -32.61
CA ILE A 120 29.42 16.90 -31.17
C ILE A 120 29.98 15.67 -30.52
N GLU A 121 30.98 15.85 -29.67
CA GLU A 121 31.56 14.77 -28.89
C GLU A 121 30.58 14.30 -27.82
N LEU A 122 30.55 13.00 -27.59
CA LEU A 122 29.65 12.36 -26.63
C LEU A 122 30.44 11.73 -25.49
N ASP A 123 29.99 11.95 -24.27
CA ASP A 123 30.44 11.22 -23.08
C ASP A 123 29.31 10.32 -22.59
N GLY A 124 29.63 9.20 -21.95
CA GLY A 124 28.61 8.34 -21.38
C GLY A 124 29.03 6.90 -21.16
N ILE A 125 28.08 5.98 -21.28
CA ILE A 125 28.29 4.54 -21.17
C ILE A 125 27.71 3.81 -22.37
N GLN A 126 28.38 2.74 -22.78
CA GLN A 126 27.94 1.87 -23.86
C GLN A 126 28.09 0.40 -23.45
N GLN A 127 26.97 -0.31 -23.46
CA GLN A 127 26.91 -1.76 -23.35
C GLN A 127 26.92 -2.38 -24.75
N LYS A 128 27.78 -3.38 -24.94
CA LYS A 128 27.86 -4.19 -26.15
C LYS A 128 27.82 -5.66 -25.76
N VAL A 129 26.85 -6.40 -26.29
CA VAL A 129 26.77 -7.86 -26.15
C VAL A 129 26.93 -8.51 -27.51
N LEU A 130 27.81 -9.50 -27.58
CA LEU A 130 28.11 -10.27 -28.78
C LEU A 130 27.97 -11.75 -28.48
N GLY A 131 27.39 -12.50 -29.41
CA GLY A 131 27.30 -13.94 -29.27
C GLY A 131 26.68 -14.60 -30.49
N LYS A 132 26.68 -15.93 -30.47
CA LYS A 132 26.09 -16.74 -31.53
C LYS A 132 24.99 -17.64 -31.00
N LEU A 133 23.90 -17.74 -31.75
CA LEU A 133 22.76 -18.60 -31.48
C LEU A 133 22.63 -19.67 -32.55
N ASP A 134 22.23 -20.87 -32.14
CA ASP A 134 21.77 -21.94 -33.02
C ASP A 134 20.40 -22.43 -32.56
N ASN A 135 19.36 -22.09 -33.33
CA ASN A 135 17.96 -22.41 -33.05
C ASN A 135 17.54 -21.98 -31.63
N GLY A 136 17.82 -20.73 -31.29
CA GLY A 136 17.50 -20.14 -29.98
C GLY A 136 18.41 -20.58 -28.82
N LYS A 137 19.53 -21.28 -29.07
CA LYS A 137 20.47 -21.70 -28.03
C LYS A 137 21.84 -21.06 -28.20
N PRO A 138 22.46 -20.50 -27.14
CA PRO A 138 23.80 -19.93 -27.24
C PRO A 138 24.84 -21.01 -27.56
N ILE A 139 25.75 -20.65 -28.46
CA ILE A 139 26.90 -21.46 -28.87
C ILE A 139 28.14 -20.58 -29.01
N GLY A 140 29.31 -21.16 -28.73
CA GLY A 140 30.60 -20.46 -28.77
C GLY A 140 30.71 -19.38 -27.71
N GLU A 141 31.64 -18.45 -27.92
CA GLU A 141 31.92 -17.36 -27.00
C GLU A 141 30.81 -16.31 -27.04
N TRP A 142 30.31 -15.96 -25.86
CA TRP A 142 29.47 -14.81 -25.61
C TRP A 142 30.24 -13.79 -24.79
N THR A 143 30.19 -12.54 -25.23
CA THR A 143 30.87 -11.43 -24.58
C THR A 143 29.89 -10.33 -24.24
N VAL A 144 29.82 -9.95 -22.97
CA VAL A 144 29.17 -8.72 -22.50
C VAL A 144 30.27 -7.72 -22.18
N ARG A 145 30.17 -6.48 -22.66
CA ARG A 145 31.12 -5.41 -22.35
C ARG A 145 30.40 -4.11 -22.07
N LEU A 146 30.73 -3.46 -20.96
CA LEU A 146 30.28 -2.11 -20.62
C LEU A 146 31.49 -1.18 -20.63
N ASP A 147 31.48 -0.22 -21.55
CA ASP A 147 32.55 0.75 -21.73
C ASP A 147 32.07 2.14 -21.29
N SER A 148 32.96 2.95 -20.70
CA SER A 148 32.73 4.40 -20.61
C SER A 148 33.27 5.08 -21.84
N ILE A 149 32.47 5.97 -22.42
CA ILE A 149 32.81 6.76 -23.58
C ILE A 149 33.20 8.16 -23.11
N GLU A 150 34.31 8.67 -23.62
CA GLU A 150 34.77 10.05 -23.43
C GLU A 150 35.26 10.60 -24.77
N ASN A 151 34.84 11.81 -25.13
CA ASN A 151 35.14 12.41 -26.44
C ASN A 151 34.74 11.52 -27.64
N SER A 152 33.61 10.81 -27.54
CA SER A 152 33.15 9.81 -28.53
C SER A 152 34.05 8.57 -28.70
N ASP A 153 35.08 8.40 -27.87
CA ASP A 153 35.97 7.24 -27.88
C ASP A 153 35.86 6.39 -26.61
N ILE A 154 36.21 5.11 -26.71
CA ILE A 154 36.25 4.22 -25.55
C ILE A 154 37.40 4.66 -24.63
N HIS A 155 37.06 5.21 -23.47
CA HIS A 155 38.05 5.61 -22.47
C HIS A 155 38.48 4.42 -21.60
N LYS A 156 37.53 3.64 -21.07
CA LYS A 156 37.82 2.47 -20.23
C LYS A 156 36.68 1.45 -20.27
N THR A 157 37.00 0.19 -20.09
CA THR A 157 36.01 -0.87 -19.87
C THR A 157 35.67 -0.95 -18.38
N LEU A 158 34.40 -0.74 -18.05
CA LEU A 158 33.86 -0.79 -16.69
C LEU A 158 33.51 -2.21 -16.26
N PHE A 159 33.14 -3.05 -17.23
CA PHE A 159 32.78 -4.45 -17.00
C PHE A 159 32.97 -5.24 -18.30
N LYS A 160 33.50 -6.45 -18.21
CA LYS A 160 33.58 -7.40 -19.32
C LYS A 160 33.27 -8.80 -18.78
N SER A 161 32.41 -9.55 -19.44
CA SER A 161 32.16 -10.95 -19.14
C SER A 161 32.31 -11.76 -20.41
N THR A 162 32.99 -12.90 -20.32
CA THR A 162 33.20 -13.83 -21.43
C THR A 162 32.86 -15.24 -20.99
N VAL A 163 31.94 -15.89 -21.70
CA VAL A 163 31.42 -17.22 -21.37
C VAL A 163 31.35 -18.05 -22.64
N GLU A 164 31.90 -19.27 -22.60
CA GLU A 164 31.76 -20.23 -23.70
C GLU A 164 30.51 -21.09 -23.50
N PHE A 165 29.68 -21.17 -24.54
CA PHE A 165 28.48 -21.99 -24.56
C PHE A 165 28.57 -23.14 -25.56
N LYS A 166 27.92 -24.25 -25.22
CA LYS A 166 27.67 -25.36 -26.15
C LYS A 166 26.23 -25.83 -26.01
N ASN A 167 25.46 -25.68 -27.09
CA ASN A 167 24.05 -26.05 -27.17
C ASN A 167 23.20 -25.49 -26.00
N GLY A 168 23.43 -24.25 -25.61
CA GLY A 168 22.71 -23.61 -24.50
C GLY A 168 23.29 -23.85 -23.11
N VAL A 169 24.40 -24.58 -23.00
CA VAL A 169 25.02 -24.90 -21.70
C VAL A 169 26.36 -24.19 -21.59
N PRO A 170 26.61 -23.40 -20.52
CA PRO A 170 27.93 -22.81 -20.27
C PRO A 170 28.94 -23.92 -19.96
N GLN A 171 30.13 -23.87 -20.55
CA GLN A 171 31.16 -24.91 -20.39
C GLN A 171 32.55 -24.27 -20.37
N LYS A 172 33.55 -25.01 -19.87
CA LYS A 172 34.95 -24.55 -19.76
C LYS A 172 35.05 -23.34 -18.80
N SER A 173 36.06 -22.51 -19.00
CA SER A 173 36.31 -21.34 -18.16
C SER A 173 35.40 -20.18 -18.56
N PHE A 174 35.02 -19.37 -17.57
CA PHE A 174 34.45 -18.05 -17.78
C PHE A 174 35.33 -17.00 -17.11
N HIS A 175 35.21 -15.77 -17.59
CA HIS A 175 35.99 -14.66 -17.10
C HIS A 175 35.10 -13.42 -16.95
N VAL A 176 35.20 -12.75 -15.80
CA VAL A 176 34.54 -11.45 -15.57
C VAL A 176 35.59 -10.47 -15.09
N ASP A 177 35.78 -9.37 -15.81
CA ASP A 177 36.69 -8.28 -15.47
C ASP A 177 35.90 -7.02 -15.17
N THR A 178 36.36 -6.27 -14.18
CA THR A 178 36.00 -4.86 -13.95
C THR A 178 37.27 -4.02 -13.98
N LYS A 179 37.15 -2.72 -13.65
CA LYS A 179 38.33 -1.88 -13.49
C LYS A 179 39.28 -2.41 -12.40
N THR A 180 38.72 -2.93 -11.31
CA THR A 180 39.45 -3.20 -10.07
C THR A 180 39.51 -4.67 -9.73
N GLU A 181 38.82 -5.54 -10.48
CA GLU A 181 38.60 -6.94 -10.12
C GLU A 181 38.64 -7.85 -11.36
N SER A 182 39.16 -9.06 -11.21
CA SER A 182 39.14 -10.11 -12.24
C SER A 182 38.73 -11.44 -11.63
N LEU A 183 37.58 -11.97 -12.05
CA LEU A 183 37.03 -13.27 -11.67
C LEU A 183 37.31 -14.30 -12.76
N VAL A 184 37.83 -15.45 -12.37
CA VAL A 184 37.99 -16.62 -13.23
C VAL A 184 37.35 -17.82 -12.56
N GLY A 185 36.58 -18.59 -13.31
CA GLY A 185 36.03 -19.85 -12.83
C GLY A 185 35.76 -20.82 -13.97
N ARG A 186 35.25 -22.00 -13.64
CA ARG A 186 35.01 -23.06 -14.61
C ARG A 186 33.67 -23.76 -14.39
N PHE A 187 33.07 -24.19 -15.50
CA PHE A 187 31.91 -25.06 -15.56
C PHE A 187 32.25 -26.45 -16.10
N LEU A 188 31.53 -27.46 -15.60
CA LEU A 188 31.47 -28.80 -16.18
C LEU A 188 30.69 -28.79 -17.51
N ARG A 189 30.76 -29.90 -18.25
CA ARG A 189 30.02 -30.09 -19.53
C ARG A 189 28.49 -29.97 -19.37
N ASN A 190 27.97 -30.09 -18.17
CA ASN A 190 26.54 -29.96 -17.87
C ASN A 190 26.17 -28.56 -17.33
N GLY A 191 27.10 -27.61 -17.30
CA GLY A 191 26.88 -26.24 -16.82
C GLY A 191 27.00 -26.05 -15.32
N LEU A 192 27.36 -27.10 -14.57
CA LEU A 192 27.58 -26.99 -13.12
C LEU A 192 28.91 -26.29 -12.82
N ALA A 193 28.88 -25.34 -11.89
CA ALA A 193 30.07 -24.73 -11.31
C ALA A 193 31.00 -25.80 -10.73
N HIS A 194 32.30 -25.68 -10.98
CA HIS A 194 33.28 -26.66 -10.52
C HIS A 194 34.67 -26.07 -10.34
N ASP A 195 35.51 -26.81 -9.62
CA ASP A 195 36.86 -26.44 -9.23
C ASP A 195 36.85 -25.14 -8.39
N GLN A 196 37.97 -24.43 -8.39
CA GLN A 196 38.12 -23.16 -7.70
C GLN A 196 37.73 -22.02 -8.63
N TRP A 197 36.90 -21.11 -8.13
CA TRP A 197 36.66 -19.81 -8.74
C TRP A 197 37.42 -18.77 -7.93
N THR A 198 38.22 -17.93 -8.59
CA THR A 198 39.09 -16.95 -7.94
C THR A 198 38.75 -15.55 -8.42
N LEU A 199 38.59 -14.64 -7.47
CA LEU A 199 38.52 -13.21 -7.68
C LEU A 199 39.82 -12.56 -7.21
N TYR A 200 40.48 -11.86 -8.13
CA TYR A 200 41.66 -11.04 -7.88
C TYR A 200 41.24 -9.57 -7.78
N TYR A 201 41.78 -8.83 -6.81
CA TYR A 201 41.60 -7.38 -6.71
C TYR A 201 42.84 -6.68 -7.30
N ASN A 202 42.70 -6.04 -8.46
CA ASN A 202 43.80 -5.47 -9.24
C ASN A 202 44.52 -4.31 -8.53
N ASP A 203 43.82 -3.60 -7.65
CA ASP A 203 44.34 -2.42 -6.94
C ASP A 203 44.89 -2.76 -5.53
N GLU A 204 44.69 -3.99 -5.04
CA GLU A 204 45.08 -4.45 -3.70
C GLU A 204 45.93 -5.72 -3.81
N VAL A 205 47.25 -5.59 -3.59
CA VAL A 205 48.18 -6.72 -3.56
C VAL A 205 47.82 -7.65 -2.40
N ASP A 206 47.81 -8.96 -2.63
CA ASP A 206 47.49 -10.02 -1.66
C ASP A 206 46.03 -10.04 -1.16
N LYS A 207 45.10 -9.47 -1.93
CA LYS A 207 43.66 -9.64 -1.70
C LYS A 207 43.04 -10.53 -2.76
N GLU A 208 42.51 -11.66 -2.31
CA GLU A 208 41.90 -12.68 -3.18
C GLU A 208 40.69 -13.31 -2.47
N GLU A 209 39.66 -13.67 -3.25
CA GLU A 209 38.53 -14.46 -2.79
C GLU A 209 38.43 -15.74 -3.63
N HIS A 210 38.27 -16.89 -2.97
CA HIS A 210 38.18 -18.20 -3.61
C HIS A 210 36.90 -18.93 -3.22
N TRP A 211 36.14 -19.38 -4.20
CA TRP A 211 34.98 -20.24 -4.01
C TRP A 211 35.29 -21.64 -4.53
N TYR A 212 35.14 -22.65 -3.68
CA TYR A 212 35.49 -24.03 -4.01
C TYR A 212 34.24 -24.86 -4.29
N PHE A 213 34.10 -25.33 -5.53
CA PHE A 213 32.96 -26.11 -5.98
C PHE A 213 33.30 -27.57 -6.26
N ASP A 214 32.53 -28.48 -5.67
CA ASP A 214 32.52 -29.89 -6.03
C ASP A 214 31.24 -30.24 -6.79
N SER A 215 31.37 -30.44 -8.10
CA SER A 215 30.27 -30.88 -8.98
C SER A 215 28.97 -30.08 -8.81
N GLY A 216 29.10 -28.74 -8.69
CA GLY A 216 28.02 -27.78 -8.47
C GLY A 216 27.80 -27.36 -7.01
N LEU A 217 28.30 -28.11 -6.02
CA LEU A 217 28.10 -27.83 -4.60
C LEU A 217 29.24 -26.94 -4.07
N LEU A 218 28.93 -25.77 -3.52
CA LEU A 218 29.92 -24.89 -2.89
C LEU A 218 30.35 -25.46 -1.53
N THR A 219 31.60 -25.88 -1.40
CA THR A 219 32.08 -26.52 -0.17
C THR A 219 32.66 -25.52 0.82
N LYS A 220 33.42 -24.54 0.34
CA LYS A 220 34.06 -23.51 1.19
C LYS A 220 34.29 -22.22 0.41
N ILE A 221 34.38 -21.12 1.15
CA ILE A 221 34.81 -19.80 0.68
C ILE A 221 36.07 -19.43 1.46
N GLU A 222 37.10 -18.94 0.77
CA GLU A 222 38.32 -18.43 1.40
C GLU A 222 38.56 -17.00 0.97
N THR A 223 38.91 -16.14 1.91
CA THR A 223 39.25 -14.74 1.68
C THR A 223 40.62 -14.46 2.26
N HIS A 224 41.51 -13.97 1.40
CA HIS A 224 42.86 -13.53 1.73
C HIS A 224 42.90 -12.01 1.66
N SER A 225 43.47 -11.35 2.66
CA SER A 225 43.69 -9.91 2.68
C SER A 225 44.97 -9.60 3.46
N GLY A 226 46.12 -9.67 2.78
CA GLY A 226 47.43 -9.52 3.42
C GLY A 226 47.74 -10.69 4.36
N ILE A 227 47.79 -10.44 5.67
CA ILE A 227 48.04 -11.48 6.69
C ILE A 227 46.74 -12.19 7.09
N ASP A 228 45.60 -11.54 6.87
CA ASP A 228 44.31 -12.08 7.29
C ASP A 228 43.83 -13.14 6.30
N HIS A 229 43.53 -14.32 6.83
CA HIS A 229 42.98 -15.44 6.08
C HIS A 229 41.72 -15.94 6.79
N THR A 230 40.61 -15.91 6.08
CA THR A 230 39.31 -16.36 6.58
C THR A 230 38.81 -17.52 5.73
N VAL A 231 38.41 -18.61 6.38
CA VAL A 231 37.84 -19.80 5.75
C VAL A 231 36.45 -20.04 6.29
N ILE A 232 35.48 -20.19 5.39
CA ILE A 232 34.09 -20.44 5.72
C ILE A 232 33.68 -21.74 5.05
N ASP A 233 33.41 -22.76 5.85
CA ASP A 233 32.81 -24.00 5.37
C ASP A 233 31.31 -23.78 5.11
N ILE A 234 30.86 -24.03 3.88
CA ILE A 234 29.46 -23.84 3.47
C ILE A 234 28.72 -25.18 3.53
N TYR A 235 29.09 -26.12 2.65
CA TYR A 235 28.46 -27.45 2.59
C TYR A 235 29.49 -28.57 2.77
N LYS A 236 29.13 -29.55 3.62
CA LYS A 236 29.90 -30.80 3.74
C LYS A 236 29.75 -31.64 2.46
N LYS A 237 30.87 -32.14 1.92
CA LYS A 237 30.94 -32.93 0.67
C LYS A 237 30.01 -34.16 0.59
N ASN A 238 29.59 -34.72 1.72
CA ASN A 238 28.83 -35.98 1.78
C ASN A 238 27.29 -35.81 1.82
N LYS A 239 26.73 -34.67 1.39
CA LYS A 239 25.27 -34.49 1.34
C LYS A 239 24.67 -35.24 0.15
N THR A 240 23.88 -36.27 0.42
CA THR A 240 23.31 -37.17 -0.60
C THR A 240 22.09 -36.60 -1.33
N ASN A 241 21.34 -35.68 -0.72
CA ASN A 241 20.17 -35.06 -1.36
C ASN A 241 20.46 -33.61 -1.77
N THR A 242 20.61 -33.38 -3.07
CA THR A 242 20.88 -32.05 -3.65
C THR A 242 19.93 -31.77 -4.80
N LYS A 243 19.62 -30.49 -5.03
CA LYS A 243 18.83 -30.01 -6.16
C LYS A 243 19.69 -29.07 -6.99
N THR A 244 19.64 -29.23 -8.31
CA THR A 244 20.27 -28.28 -9.22
C THR A 244 19.37 -27.06 -9.38
N ILE A 245 19.93 -25.88 -9.16
CA ILE A 245 19.27 -24.59 -9.36
C ILE A 245 20.18 -23.69 -10.19
N ASN A 246 19.64 -22.56 -10.64
CA ASN A 246 20.44 -21.54 -11.31
C ASN A 246 21.29 -20.79 -10.28
N LEU A 247 22.46 -20.34 -10.70
CA LEU A 247 23.33 -19.44 -9.95
C LEU A 247 22.83 -18.01 -10.20
N ASP A 248 21.74 -17.68 -9.52
CA ASP A 248 21.03 -16.41 -9.63
C ASP A 248 20.87 -15.77 -8.24
N LYS A 249 20.01 -14.75 -8.15
CA LYS A 249 19.65 -14.12 -6.88
C LYS A 249 19.14 -15.11 -5.83
N GLN A 250 18.39 -16.14 -6.22
CA GLN A 250 17.88 -17.13 -5.27
C GLN A 250 19.03 -17.92 -4.65
N TYR A 251 20.03 -18.31 -5.44
CA TYR A 251 21.21 -18.99 -4.89
C TYR A 251 21.96 -18.13 -3.88
N ILE A 252 22.15 -16.83 -4.15
CA ILE A 252 22.80 -15.92 -3.21
C ILE A 252 21.99 -15.77 -1.92
N GLU A 253 20.66 -15.68 -1.99
CA GLU A 253 19.80 -15.65 -0.80
C GLU A 253 19.86 -16.95 0.01
N ILE A 254 19.97 -18.10 -0.68
CA ILE A 254 20.24 -19.39 -0.03
C ILE A 254 21.57 -19.33 0.73
N LEU A 255 22.66 -18.86 0.11
CA LEU A 255 23.96 -18.72 0.78
C LEU A 255 23.91 -17.76 1.98
N LYS A 256 23.26 -16.60 1.84
CA LYS A 256 23.05 -15.65 2.94
C LYS A 256 22.37 -16.31 4.13
N SER A 257 21.40 -17.19 3.88
CA SER A 257 20.73 -17.93 4.97
C SER A 257 21.67 -18.82 5.78
N PHE A 258 22.80 -19.27 5.22
CA PHE A 258 23.81 -20.07 5.93
C PHE A 258 24.84 -19.22 6.69
N SER A 259 24.92 -17.90 6.44
CA SER A 259 25.79 -17.03 7.22
C SER A 259 25.22 -16.86 8.63
N ASN A 260 25.98 -17.29 9.64
CA ASN A 260 25.65 -16.97 11.02
C ASN A 260 25.90 -15.48 11.23
N ALA A 261 24.93 -14.78 11.81
CA ALA A 261 24.96 -13.34 12.12
C ALA A 261 26.05 -12.91 13.13
N THR A 262 27.07 -13.74 13.36
CA THR A 262 28.18 -13.54 14.31
C THR A 262 29.51 -13.24 13.62
N SER A 263 29.65 -13.46 12.31
CA SER A 263 30.83 -13.06 11.54
C SER A 263 30.50 -11.83 10.71
N THR A 264 30.98 -10.67 11.14
CA THR A 264 30.90 -9.38 10.44
C THR A 264 31.55 -9.39 9.05
N ASP A 265 32.30 -10.44 8.70
CA ASP A 265 33.05 -10.57 7.44
C ASP A 265 32.27 -11.27 6.30
N ASN A 266 31.09 -11.84 6.56
CA ASN A 266 30.34 -12.59 5.54
C ASN A 266 29.38 -11.70 4.73
N ASN A 267 29.92 -10.65 4.12
CA ASN A 267 29.11 -9.75 3.32
C ASN A 267 28.95 -10.26 1.88
N PHE A 268 27.92 -11.07 1.61
CA PHE A 268 27.50 -11.44 0.24
C PHE A 268 26.93 -10.26 -0.58
N GLU A 269 27.20 -9.01 -0.16
CA GLU A 269 26.94 -7.80 -0.93
C GLU A 269 28.19 -7.32 -1.70
N GLN A 270 29.32 -8.03 -1.59
CA GLN A 270 30.58 -7.72 -2.26
C GLN A 270 31.22 -8.97 -2.90
N GLY A 271 32.31 -8.76 -3.65
CA GLY A 271 33.15 -9.83 -4.17
C GLY A 271 32.48 -10.69 -5.26
N ILE A 272 32.74 -11.99 -5.25
CA ILE A 272 32.24 -12.93 -6.29
C ILE A 272 30.72 -12.88 -6.40
N SER A 273 30.01 -12.80 -5.28
CA SER A 273 28.55 -12.78 -5.25
C SER A 273 27.94 -11.62 -6.04
N GLN A 274 28.46 -10.41 -5.86
CA GLN A 274 27.99 -9.21 -6.54
C GLN A 274 28.29 -9.25 -8.05
N LEU A 275 29.48 -9.72 -8.42
CA LEU A 275 29.87 -9.86 -9.82
C LEU A 275 28.99 -10.85 -10.56
N LEU A 276 28.63 -11.97 -9.92
CA LEU A 276 27.74 -12.97 -10.51
C LEU A 276 26.32 -12.43 -10.70
N LEU A 277 25.77 -11.70 -9.73
CA LEU A 277 24.46 -11.05 -9.87
C LEU A 277 24.45 -10.01 -11.00
N LYS A 278 25.51 -9.19 -11.09
CA LYS A 278 25.65 -8.21 -12.17
C LYS A 278 25.79 -8.87 -13.53
N ASN A 279 26.54 -9.98 -13.59
CA ASN A 279 26.66 -10.77 -14.81
C ASN A 279 25.31 -11.34 -15.25
N ASP A 280 24.57 -11.99 -14.34
CA ASP A 280 23.25 -12.57 -14.60
C ASP A 280 22.25 -11.51 -15.09
N GLN A 281 22.27 -10.31 -14.51
CA GLN A 281 21.43 -9.19 -14.95
C GLN A 281 21.66 -8.84 -16.43
N TYR A 282 22.91 -8.77 -16.89
CA TYR A 282 23.19 -8.46 -18.30
C TYR A 282 22.71 -9.54 -19.26
N TYR A 283 22.86 -10.82 -18.90
CA TYR A 283 22.34 -11.91 -19.74
C TYR A 283 20.81 -11.95 -19.75
N THR A 284 20.17 -11.73 -18.59
CA THR A 284 18.71 -11.65 -18.46
C THR A 284 18.13 -10.50 -19.30
N GLU A 285 18.78 -9.33 -19.33
CA GLU A 285 18.35 -8.23 -20.19
C GLU A 285 18.31 -8.64 -21.68
N ILE A 286 19.30 -9.41 -22.13
CA ILE A 286 19.33 -9.88 -23.52
C ILE A 286 18.29 -10.99 -23.78
N GLU A 287 18.04 -11.86 -22.81
CA GLU A 287 16.95 -12.84 -22.88
C GLU A 287 15.58 -12.16 -23.03
N ASP A 288 15.33 -11.11 -22.25
CA ASP A 288 14.09 -10.34 -22.30
C ASP A 288 13.91 -9.68 -23.67
N ILE A 289 14.98 -9.09 -24.22
CA ILE A 289 14.96 -8.51 -25.58
C ILE A 289 14.62 -9.59 -26.61
N LEU A 290 15.33 -10.72 -26.62
CA LEU A 290 15.12 -11.80 -27.59
C LEU A 290 13.72 -12.43 -27.47
N SER A 291 13.27 -12.68 -26.25
CA SER A 291 11.95 -13.27 -25.96
C SER A 291 10.79 -12.32 -26.27
N SER A 292 11.04 -11.01 -26.35
CA SER A 292 10.02 -10.04 -26.77
C SER A 292 9.84 -9.95 -28.28
N ILE A 293 10.79 -10.46 -29.07
CA ILE A 293 10.76 -10.41 -30.54
C ILE A 293 10.35 -11.75 -31.14
N GLY A 294 10.89 -12.86 -30.64
CA GLY A 294 10.65 -14.19 -31.21
C GLY A 294 10.36 -15.24 -30.15
N ASP A 295 10.60 -16.51 -30.51
CA ASP A 295 10.44 -17.60 -29.56
C ASP A 295 11.43 -17.46 -28.38
N SER A 296 10.99 -17.89 -27.19
CA SER A 296 11.74 -17.75 -25.94
C SER A 296 13.14 -18.36 -26.05
N VAL A 297 14.15 -17.56 -25.67
CA VAL A 297 15.56 -17.94 -25.61
C VAL A 297 16.01 -17.88 -24.16
N VAL A 298 16.79 -18.87 -23.74
CA VAL A 298 17.46 -18.89 -22.43
C VAL A 298 18.97 -18.87 -22.66
N LEU A 299 19.63 -17.81 -22.18
CA LEU A 299 21.05 -17.54 -22.25
C LEU A 299 21.78 -17.85 -20.92
N SER A 300 21.16 -17.50 -19.80
CA SER A 300 21.60 -17.65 -18.42
C SER A 300 21.16 -19.00 -17.86
N THR A 301 22.09 -19.95 -17.76
CA THR A 301 21.94 -21.11 -16.87
C THR A 301 23.29 -21.48 -16.26
N PHE A 302 23.94 -20.57 -15.54
CA PHE A 302 24.98 -21.02 -14.60
C PHE A 302 24.28 -21.92 -13.59
N LYS A 303 24.76 -23.15 -13.40
CA LYS A 303 24.07 -24.11 -12.53
C LYS A 303 24.91 -24.44 -11.32
N VAL A 304 24.23 -24.57 -10.19
CA VAL A 304 24.82 -24.98 -8.92
C VAL A 304 23.93 -26.02 -8.26
N LYS A 305 24.49 -26.76 -7.31
CA LYS A 305 23.76 -27.68 -6.46
C LYS A 305 23.67 -27.09 -5.07
N VAL A 306 22.48 -27.18 -4.50
CA VAL A 306 22.20 -26.86 -3.11
C VAL A 306 21.63 -28.08 -2.41
N PRO A 307 21.86 -28.26 -1.10
CA PRO A 307 21.15 -29.26 -0.31
C PRO A 307 19.63 -29.10 -0.48
N TYR A 308 18.91 -30.22 -0.55
CA TYR A 308 17.46 -30.21 -0.75
C TYR A 308 16.73 -31.02 0.31
N TYR A 309 15.75 -30.39 0.93
CA TYR A 309 14.94 -30.91 2.02
C TYR A 309 13.47 -30.74 1.61
N PRO A 310 12.86 -31.75 0.96
CA PRO A 310 11.49 -31.62 0.46
C PRO A 310 10.52 -31.37 1.61
N ILE A 311 9.63 -30.39 1.43
CA ILE A 311 8.58 -30.05 2.38
C ILE A 311 7.40 -31.01 2.16
N ALA A 312 7.03 -31.76 3.19
CA ALA A 312 5.89 -32.66 3.11
C ALA A 312 4.56 -31.88 3.17
N SER A 313 3.49 -32.41 2.59
CA SER A 313 2.18 -31.71 2.52
C SER A 313 1.62 -31.33 3.90
N ASN A 314 1.88 -32.14 4.93
CA ASN A 314 1.52 -31.85 6.31
C ASN A 314 2.34 -30.69 6.90
N GLU A 315 3.64 -30.60 6.61
CA GLU A 315 4.52 -29.50 7.02
C GLU A 315 4.12 -28.20 6.32
N GLU A 316 3.82 -28.25 5.02
CA GLU A 316 3.32 -27.11 4.25
C GLU A 316 2.04 -26.54 4.87
N LYS A 317 1.09 -27.41 5.26
CA LYS A 317 -0.13 -26.99 5.98
C LYS A 317 0.19 -26.34 7.32
N ARG A 318 1.21 -26.80 8.06
CA ARG A 318 1.63 -26.19 9.34
C ARG A 318 2.29 -24.84 9.11
N LEU A 319 3.18 -24.70 8.14
CA LEU A 319 3.82 -23.44 7.75
C LEU A 319 2.77 -22.39 7.40
N ASN A 320 1.79 -22.74 6.58
CA ASN A 320 0.70 -21.83 6.22
C ASN A 320 -0.13 -21.40 7.44
N LYS A 321 -0.32 -22.28 8.43
CA LYS A 321 -0.96 -21.90 9.70
C LYS A 321 -0.06 -20.99 10.55
N ILE A 322 1.25 -21.24 10.62
CA ILE A 322 2.21 -20.36 11.30
C ILE A 322 2.14 -18.96 10.70
N VAL A 323 2.16 -18.84 9.37
CA VAL A 323 2.03 -17.55 8.66
C VAL A 323 0.74 -16.81 9.06
N ASN A 324 -0.38 -17.53 9.13
CA ASN A 324 -1.67 -16.94 9.54
C ASN A 324 -1.66 -16.46 11.00
N TYR A 325 -1.21 -17.30 11.94
CA TYR A 325 -1.11 -16.91 13.35
C TYR A 325 -0.13 -15.75 13.56
N PHE A 326 1.01 -15.77 12.87
CA PHE A 326 1.99 -14.70 12.88
C PHE A 326 1.36 -13.38 12.39
N SER A 327 0.68 -13.39 11.25
CA SER A 327 0.05 -12.18 10.68
C SER A 327 -0.96 -11.55 11.63
N LYS A 328 -1.83 -12.36 12.26
CA LYS A 328 -2.80 -11.89 13.26
C LYS A 328 -2.11 -11.32 14.49
N SER A 329 -1.15 -12.05 15.03
CA SER A 329 -0.38 -11.67 16.22
C SER A 329 0.39 -10.38 15.99
N LYS A 330 1.05 -10.26 14.84
CA LYS A 330 1.79 -9.05 14.45
C LYS A 330 0.86 -7.84 14.36
N LYS A 331 -0.30 -7.98 13.73
CA LYS A 331 -1.32 -6.92 13.69
C LYS A 331 -1.80 -6.50 15.09
N MET A 332 -2.06 -7.44 15.99
CA MET A 332 -2.48 -7.14 17.36
C MET A 332 -1.38 -6.42 18.14
N SER A 333 -0.15 -6.94 18.10
CA SER A 333 1.01 -6.32 18.73
C SER A 333 1.24 -4.90 18.20
N ASP A 334 1.27 -4.71 16.87
CA ASP A 334 1.48 -3.39 16.26
C ASP A 334 0.35 -2.41 16.61
N THR A 335 -0.89 -2.89 16.73
CA THR A 335 -2.01 -2.04 17.16
C THR A 335 -1.85 -1.58 18.60
N ILE A 336 -1.37 -2.46 19.49
CA ILE A 336 -1.17 -2.13 20.91
C ILE A 336 0.04 -1.19 21.09
N LEU A 337 1.19 -1.54 20.50
CA LEU A 337 2.44 -0.82 20.69
C LEU A 337 2.44 0.56 20.04
N ASN A 338 1.66 0.75 18.97
CA ASN A 338 1.52 2.04 18.30
C ASN A 338 0.28 2.85 18.72
N ASP A 339 -0.53 2.38 19.68
CA ASP A 339 -1.68 3.15 20.17
C ASP A 339 -1.19 4.29 21.09
N THR A 340 -1.46 5.53 20.68
CA THR A 340 -1.00 6.74 21.39
C THR A 340 -1.64 6.87 22.77
N GLN A 341 -2.87 6.39 22.95
CA GLN A 341 -3.56 6.46 24.24
C GLN A 341 -3.08 5.39 25.19
N LEU A 342 -2.78 4.18 24.72
CA LEU A 342 -2.10 3.17 25.54
C LEU A 342 -0.73 3.64 26.00
N ASN A 343 0.00 4.33 25.12
CA ASN A 343 1.29 4.92 25.47
C ASN A 343 1.21 6.01 26.55
N ILE A 344 0.07 6.70 26.68
CA ILE A 344 -0.19 7.62 27.79
C ILE A 344 -0.66 6.86 29.03
N LEU A 345 -1.62 5.96 28.88
CA LEU A 345 -2.22 5.18 29.97
C LEU A 345 -1.18 4.37 30.75
N LYS A 346 -0.19 3.78 30.06
CA LYS A 346 0.88 3.01 30.72
C LYS A 346 1.74 3.85 31.66
N LEU A 347 1.74 5.18 31.56
CA LEU A 347 2.47 6.07 32.46
C LEU A 347 1.73 6.29 33.79
N SER A 348 0.41 6.06 33.81
CA SER A 348 -0.47 6.36 34.94
C SER A 348 -1.15 5.13 35.55
N ASP A 349 -1.27 4.02 34.81
CA ASP A 349 -1.96 2.79 35.24
C ASP A 349 -1.00 1.59 35.21
N GLU A 350 -0.66 1.08 36.39
CA GLU A 350 0.35 0.01 36.60
C GLU A 350 -0.03 -1.32 35.90
N GLU A 351 -1.32 -1.66 35.89
CA GLU A 351 -1.82 -2.86 35.21
C GLU A 351 -1.67 -2.74 33.68
N THR A 352 -1.98 -1.58 33.11
CA THR A 352 -1.75 -1.26 31.68
C THR A 352 -0.27 -1.30 31.36
N ALA A 353 0.59 -0.74 32.21
CA ALA A 353 2.03 -0.80 32.05
C ALA A 353 2.54 -2.25 32.01
N THR A 354 2.03 -3.09 32.90
CA THR A 354 2.38 -4.52 32.97
C THR A 354 1.99 -5.26 31.70
N TRP A 355 0.73 -5.12 31.25
CA TRP A 355 0.26 -5.77 30.02
C TRP A 355 0.96 -5.25 28.77
N TYR A 356 1.22 -3.95 28.69
CA TYR A 356 1.96 -3.35 27.59
C TYR A 356 3.39 -3.92 27.51
N LYS A 357 4.08 -4.02 28.64
CA LYS A 357 5.41 -4.62 28.72
C LYS A 357 5.39 -6.10 28.32
N SER A 358 4.34 -6.85 28.67
CA SER A 358 4.16 -8.23 28.20
C SER A 358 4.05 -8.31 26.68
N VAL A 359 3.36 -7.37 26.02
CA VAL A 359 3.28 -7.31 24.55
C VAL A 359 4.66 -7.00 23.94
N GLU A 360 5.45 -6.10 24.53
CA GLU A 360 6.82 -5.83 24.09
C GLU A 360 7.70 -7.08 24.16
N SER A 361 7.70 -7.77 25.30
CA SER A 361 8.44 -9.03 25.48
C SER A 361 7.99 -10.09 24.48
N ILE A 362 6.68 -10.29 24.30
CA ILE A 362 6.15 -11.27 23.34
C ILE A 362 6.59 -10.95 21.90
N THR A 363 6.61 -9.66 21.56
CA THR A 363 7.00 -9.21 20.22
C THR A 363 8.46 -9.52 19.95
N LYS A 364 9.34 -9.19 20.90
CA LYS A 364 10.78 -9.40 20.77
C LYS A 364 11.19 -10.87 20.84
N GLU A 365 10.60 -11.63 21.76
CA GLU A 365 11.03 -13.01 22.05
C GLU A 365 10.38 -14.05 21.13
N TYR A 366 9.18 -13.79 20.60
CA TYR A 366 8.46 -14.75 19.75
C TYR A 366 8.19 -14.22 18.34
N LEU A 367 7.64 -13.01 18.19
CA LEU A 367 7.23 -12.52 16.86
C LEU A 367 8.43 -12.21 15.96
N GLU A 368 9.49 -11.58 16.47
CA GLU A 368 10.68 -11.26 15.68
C GLU A 368 11.39 -12.52 15.15
N PRO A 369 11.69 -13.57 15.96
CA PRO A 369 12.19 -14.83 15.43
C PRO A 369 11.23 -15.54 14.47
N MET A 370 9.92 -15.53 14.76
CA MET A 370 8.91 -16.15 13.91
C MET A 370 8.76 -15.45 12.56
N GLN A 371 8.99 -14.13 12.49
CA GLN A 371 9.06 -13.40 11.23
C GLN A 371 10.14 -13.98 10.32
N LYS A 372 11.29 -14.43 10.86
CA LYS A 372 12.36 -15.06 10.06
C LYS A 372 11.93 -16.40 9.46
N VAL A 373 11.19 -17.21 10.22
CA VAL A 373 10.54 -18.44 9.71
C VAL A 373 9.57 -18.11 8.58
N VAL A 374 8.69 -17.12 8.78
CA VAL A 374 7.69 -16.71 7.79
C VAL A 374 8.35 -16.18 6.51
N ASN A 375 9.38 -15.33 6.64
CA ASN A 375 10.13 -14.80 5.50
C ASN A 375 10.82 -15.93 4.73
N SER A 376 11.45 -16.86 5.44
CA SER A 376 12.13 -18.01 4.83
C SER A 376 11.15 -18.91 4.06
N HIS A 377 9.92 -19.07 4.56
CA HIS A 377 8.85 -19.77 3.84
C HIS A 377 8.42 -19.02 2.59
N GLN A 378 8.12 -17.73 2.71
CA GLN A 378 7.68 -16.88 1.59
C GLN A 378 8.72 -16.78 0.46
N GLN A 379 10.01 -16.83 0.81
CA GLN A 379 11.13 -16.81 -0.14
C GLN A 379 11.49 -18.21 -0.68
N ASN A 380 10.73 -19.26 -0.33
CA ASN A 380 10.99 -20.65 -0.69
C ASN A 380 12.40 -21.15 -0.26
N LEU A 381 12.95 -20.61 0.84
CA LEU A 381 14.27 -20.97 1.37
C LEU A 381 14.22 -22.22 2.27
N MET A 382 13.06 -22.51 2.85
CA MET A 382 12.85 -23.64 3.78
C MET A 382 13.21 -25.01 3.18
N GLN A 383 13.13 -25.16 1.85
CA GLN A 383 13.45 -26.42 1.16
C GLN A 383 14.95 -26.65 0.96
N TYR A 384 15.80 -25.70 1.34
CA TYR A 384 17.26 -25.77 1.10
C TYR A 384 18.08 -25.93 2.38
N ARG A 385 17.42 -25.92 3.55
CA ARG A 385 18.08 -26.10 4.84
C ARG A 385 17.32 -27.05 5.74
N ASP A 386 18.04 -27.69 6.67
CA ASP A 386 17.41 -28.50 7.70
C ASP A 386 16.53 -27.61 8.58
N ARG A 387 15.29 -28.05 8.83
CA ARG A 387 14.31 -27.26 9.58
C ARG A 387 14.74 -27.06 11.02
N LYS A 388 15.42 -28.04 11.62
CA LYS A 388 15.93 -27.94 12.97
C LYS A 388 17.03 -26.89 13.06
N ASP A 389 17.99 -26.94 12.13
CA ASP A 389 19.09 -25.96 12.06
C ASP A 389 18.59 -24.52 11.85
N LEU A 390 17.46 -24.34 11.14
CA LEU A 390 16.81 -23.04 10.96
C LEU A 390 16.18 -22.53 12.26
N VAL A 391 15.42 -23.38 12.94
CA VAL A 391 14.74 -23.01 14.20
C VAL A 391 15.78 -22.73 15.30
N ASP A 392 16.80 -23.57 15.43
CA ASP A 392 17.90 -23.39 16.40
C ASP A 392 18.68 -22.08 16.15
N GLN A 393 18.79 -21.61 14.89
CA GLN A 393 19.41 -20.32 14.60
C GLN A 393 18.53 -19.13 14.99
N PHE A 394 17.21 -19.26 14.83
CA PHE A 394 16.28 -18.16 15.09
C PHE A 394 16.03 -17.96 16.59
N TRP A 395 16.11 -19.02 17.40
CA TRP A 395 16.02 -18.99 18.86
C TRP A 395 17.35 -19.46 19.48
N ARG A 396 18.18 -18.53 19.98
CA ARG A 396 19.55 -18.80 20.49
C ARG A 396 19.60 -19.64 21.79
N GLU A 397 18.48 -19.77 22.49
CA GLU A 397 18.30 -20.56 23.71
C GLU A 397 16.97 -21.31 23.63
N ASP A 398 16.75 -22.30 24.50
CA ASP A 398 15.45 -22.98 24.65
C ASP A 398 14.34 -21.94 24.68
N ILE A 399 13.30 -22.12 23.85
CA ILE A 399 12.26 -21.11 23.64
C ILE A 399 11.57 -20.84 24.99
N PRO A 400 11.83 -19.70 25.66
CA PRO A 400 11.33 -19.50 27.01
C PRO A 400 9.84 -19.26 26.89
N LEU A 401 8.98 -20.08 27.51
CA LEU A 401 7.54 -19.78 27.59
C LEU A 401 7.24 -19.09 28.92
N VAL A 402 6.87 -17.81 28.89
CA VAL A 402 6.32 -17.15 30.09
C VAL A 402 4.83 -17.50 30.18
N LEU A 403 4.49 -18.38 31.13
CA LEU A 403 3.12 -18.53 31.61
C LEU A 403 2.97 -17.67 32.88
N THR A 404 2.43 -16.47 32.74
CA THR A 404 1.92 -15.74 33.90
C THR A 404 0.40 -15.72 33.85
N GLY A 405 -0.21 -16.45 34.78
CA GLY A 405 -1.62 -16.30 35.15
C GLY A 405 -2.44 -17.59 35.04
N ASN A 406 -3.20 -17.86 36.12
CA ASN A 406 -4.20 -18.92 36.27
C ASN A 406 -5.36 -18.81 35.26
N SER A 407 -5.06 -18.87 33.96
CA SER A 407 -6.06 -18.99 32.91
C SER A 407 -6.15 -20.45 32.50
N SER A 408 -7.25 -21.09 32.89
CA SER A 408 -7.61 -22.41 32.40
C SER A 408 -7.93 -22.29 30.91
N PHE A 409 -6.94 -22.51 30.05
CA PHE A 409 -7.16 -22.74 28.64
C PHE A 409 -7.83 -24.11 28.47
N ASP A 410 -9.09 -24.10 28.05
CA ASP A 410 -9.91 -25.29 27.85
C ASP A 410 -9.66 -25.94 26.48
N ASP A 411 -8.38 -26.16 26.15
CA ASP A 411 -7.98 -27.01 25.03
C ASP A 411 -7.15 -28.16 25.61
N LYS A 412 -7.86 -29.05 26.32
CA LYS A 412 -7.32 -30.30 26.86
C LYS A 412 -6.95 -31.23 25.71
N GLN A 413 -5.75 -31.07 25.17
CA GLN A 413 -4.88 -32.16 24.72
C GLN A 413 -3.64 -31.55 24.05
N SER A 414 -2.49 -31.63 24.76
CA SER A 414 -1.12 -31.79 24.22
C SER A 414 -0.03 -30.93 24.85
N ILE A 415 -0.22 -30.31 26.02
CA ILE A 415 0.92 -29.70 26.74
C ILE A 415 0.81 -30.00 28.24
N ARG A 416 1.40 -31.12 28.66
CA ARG A 416 1.62 -31.42 30.09
C ARG A 416 3.03 -31.95 30.28
N GLU A 417 3.92 -31.08 30.72
CA GLU A 417 4.95 -31.41 31.71
C GLU A 417 5.19 -30.14 32.53
N TYR A 418 4.63 -30.13 33.74
CA TYR A 418 4.77 -29.01 34.68
C TYR A 418 6.18 -29.00 35.23
N SER A 419 6.96 -27.95 34.95
CA SER A 419 8.15 -27.66 35.76
C SER A 419 7.72 -26.99 37.07
N LYS A 420 8.45 -27.28 38.16
CA LYS A 420 8.19 -26.82 39.54
C LYS A 420 8.06 -25.30 39.73
N ASN A 421 8.31 -24.48 38.70
CA ASN A 421 8.32 -23.02 38.75
C ASN A 421 7.30 -22.35 37.82
N GLY A 422 6.32 -23.09 37.26
CA GLY A 422 5.24 -22.51 36.46
C GLY A 422 5.57 -22.26 34.98
N TYR A 423 6.77 -22.63 34.51
CA TYR A 423 7.15 -22.55 33.11
C TYR A 423 6.80 -23.86 32.37
N ILE A 424 6.17 -23.76 31.20
CA ILE A 424 6.11 -24.85 30.22
C ILE A 424 7.38 -24.71 29.37
N VAL A 425 8.25 -25.71 29.37
CA VAL A 425 9.36 -25.78 28.42
C VAL A 425 8.87 -26.57 27.22
N LEU A 426 8.77 -25.94 26.05
CA LEU A 426 8.55 -26.66 24.81
C LEU A 426 9.88 -27.35 24.46
N LYS A 427 9.95 -28.67 24.67
CA LYS A 427 11.15 -29.49 24.42
C LYS A 427 11.52 -29.63 22.94
N THR A 428 10.74 -29.08 22.00
CA THR A 428 10.98 -29.29 20.57
C THR A 428 11.35 -27.98 19.88
N THR A 429 12.59 -27.89 19.41
CA THR A 429 13.08 -26.83 18.49
C THR A 429 12.77 -27.18 17.04
N ASP A 430 11.67 -27.88 16.80
CA ASP A 430 11.23 -28.28 15.48
C ASP A 430 10.08 -27.39 14.99
N LEU A 431 9.65 -27.61 13.75
CA LEU A 431 8.54 -26.88 13.15
C LEU A 431 7.23 -27.04 13.94
N GLU A 432 7.06 -28.14 14.68
CA GLU A 432 5.92 -28.32 15.56
C GLU A 432 5.97 -27.37 16.76
N GLY A 433 7.13 -27.21 17.39
CA GLY A 433 7.34 -26.23 18.45
C GLY A 433 6.99 -24.81 17.99
N VAL A 434 7.47 -24.41 16.81
CA VAL A 434 7.14 -23.11 16.20
C VAL A 434 5.64 -22.95 15.96
N TYR A 435 4.97 -24.01 15.49
CA TYR A 435 3.52 -24.00 15.30
C TYR A 435 2.75 -23.78 16.61
N GLN A 436 3.15 -24.48 17.69
CA GLN A 436 2.53 -24.32 19.01
C GLN A 436 2.74 -22.92 19.57
N ILE A 437 3.95 -22.36 19.40
CA ILE A 437 4.26 -20.98 19.81
C ILE A 437 3.40 -19.99 19.02
N ALA A 438 3.29 -20.15 17.70
CA ALA A 438 2.48 -19.28 16.87
C ALA A 438 1.00 -19.26 17.32
N LYS A 439 0.42 -20.44 17.59
CA LYS A 439 -0.95 -20.56 18.10
C LYS A 439 -1.10 -19.88 19.48
N TYR A 440 -0.14 -20.10 20.38
CA TYR A 440 -0.17 -19.55 21.73
C TYR A 440 0.01 -18.03 21.76
N THR A 441 0.99 -17.51 21.01
CA THR A 441 1.25 -16.08 20.86
C THR A 441 0.00 -15.35 20.35
N GLU A 442 -0.72 -15.92 19.38
CA GLU A 442 -1.98 -15.34 18.89
C GLU A 442 -3.04 -15.29 19.99
N SER A 443 -3.18 -16.37 20.77
CA SER A 443 -4.16 -16.44 21.85
C SER A 443 -3.88 -15.45 22.99
N ILE A 444 -2.62 -15.31 23.43
CA ILE A 444 -2.27 -14.31 24.45
C ILE A 444 -2.47 -12.89 23.93
N LEU A 445 -2.01 -12.60 22.71
CA LEU A 445 -2.13 -11.26 22.16
C LEU A 445 -3.58 -10.87 21.95
N ASP A 446 -4.46 -11.80 21.57
CA ASP A 446 -5.91 -11.56 21.51
C ASP A 446 -6.49 -11.24 22.90
N PHE A 447 -6.07 -11.98 23.94
CA PHE A 447 -6.47 -11.67 25.32
C PHE A 447 -6.00 -10.27 25.75
N LEU A 448 -4.70 -9.97 25.60
CA LEU A 448 -4.13 -8.67 25.98
C LEU A 448 -4.77 -7.53 25.18
N TYR A 449 -4.98 -7.74 23.88
CA TYR A 449 -5.66 -6.79 23.00
C TYR A 449 -7.06 -6.46 23.53
N LYS A 450 -7.86 -7.47 23.89
CA LYS A 450 -9.21 -7.26 24.44
C LYS A 450 -9.20 -6.50 25.75
N GLN A 451 -8.27 -6.82 26.67
CA GLN A 451 -8.19 -6.15 27.96
C GLN A 451 -7.76 -4.67 27.82
N LEU A 452 -6.71 -4.42 27.04
CA LEU A 452 -6.19 -3.08 26.79
C LEU A 452 -7.20 -2.22 26.02
N HIS A 453 -7.83 -2.75 24.99
CA HIS A 453 -8.86 -2.04 24.22
C HIS A 453 -10.07 -1.68 25.09
N LYS A 454 -10.47 -2.56 26.03
CA LYS A 454 -11.54 -2.27 26.99
C LYS A 454 -11.16 -1.10 27.91
N LYS A 455 -9.91 -1.04 28.41
CA LYS A 455 -9.42 0.08 29.21
C LYS A 455 -9.40 1.40 28.43
N VAL A 456 -8.84 1.41 27.22
CA VAL A 456 -8.81 2.59 26.34
C VAL A 456 -10.22 3.09 26.06
N SER A 457 -11.14 2.18 25.74
CA SER A 457 -12.54 2.55 25.47
C SER A 457 -13.22 3.17 26.69
N LYS A 458 -12.91 2.69 27.90
CA LYS A 458 -13.43 3.26 29.15
C LYS A 458 -12.86 4.67 29.39
N GLU A 459 -11.56 4.85 29.24
CA GLU A 459 -10.91 6.15 29.47
C GLU A 459 -11.37 7.21 28.43
N ARG A 460 -11.48 6.84 27.14
CA ARG A 460 -12.02 7.74 26.10
C ARG A 460 -13.40 8.26 26.48
N ARG A 461 -14.28 7.37 26.96
CA ARG A 461 -15.64 7.73 27.38
C ARG A 461 -15.61 8.68 28.58
N GLN A 462 -14.76 8.43 29.57
CA GLN A 462 -14.62 9.33 30.72
C GLN A 462 -14.15 10.72 30.30
N LYS A 463 -13.15 10.82 29.41
CA LYS A 463 -12.69 12.11 28.86
C LYS A 463 -13.78 12.83 28.06
N GLU A 464 -14.59 12.11 27.28
CA GLU A 464 -15.71 12.69 26.53
C GLU A 464 -16.80 13.21 27.47
N ILE A 465 -17.12 12.46 28.54
CA ILE A 465 -18.07 12.90 29.58
C ILE A 465 -17.56 14.19 30.23
N ILE A 466 -16.30 14.22 30.70
CA ILE A 466 -15.70 15.41 31.34
C ILE A 466 -15.80 16.63 30.41
N SER A 467 -15.42 16.49 29.14
CA SER A 467 -15.46 17.59 28.17
C SER A 467 -16.87 18.13 27.95
N ILE A 468 -17.89 17.27 27.92
CA ILE A 468 -19.29 17.70 27.75
C ILE A 468 -19.84 18.29 29.05
N GLU A 469 -19.47 17.78 30.21
CA GLU A 469 -19.85 18.33 31.51
C GLU A 469 -19.29 19.74 31.69
N GLU A 470 -18.04 19.98 31.33
CA GLU A 470 -17.46 21.34 31.28
C GLU A 470 -18.30 22.26 30.38
N LYS A 471 -18.67 21.79 29.19
CA LYS A 471 -19.52 22.55 28.26
C LYS A 471 -20.91 22.84 28.83
N LEU A 472 -21.53 21.88 29.52
CA LEU A 472 -22.83 22.05 30.19
C LEU A 472 -22.74 23.10 31.30
N ILE A 473 -21.70 23.04 32.15
CA ILE A 473 -21.47 23.99 33.23
C ILE A 473 -21.28 25.40 32.66
N VAL A 474 -20.44 25.55 31.63
CA VAL A 474 -20.19 26.85 30.98
C VAL A 474 -21.45 27.41 30.34
N THR A 475 -22.22 26.57 29.62
CA THR A 475 -23.46 26.99 28.95
C THR A 475 -24.50 27.44 29.96
N THR A 476 -24.65 26.72 31.07
CA THR A 476 -25.61 27.04 32.12
C THR A 476 -25.22 28.31 32.87
N LYS A 477 -23.94 28.47 33.24
CA LYS A 477 -23.44 29.72 33.85
C LYS A 477 -23.69 30.92 32.94
N ARG A 478 -23.45 30.77 31.64
CA ARG A 478 -23.70 31.83 30.65
C ARG A 478 -25.19 32.14 30.52
N LEU A 479 -26.05 31.11 30.51
CA LEU A 479 -27.50 31.27 30.47
C LEU A 479 -28.00 32.06 31.69
N LYS A 480 -27.59 31.67 32.91
CA LYS A 480 -27.97 32.38 34.14
C LYS A 480 -27.52 33.83 34.13
N LYS A 481 -26.24 34.09 33.82
CA LYS A 481 -25.72 35.46 33.72
C LYS A 481 -26.51 36.31 32.70
N GLN A 482 -26.90 35.71 31.58
CA GLN A 482 -27.72 36.38 30.58
C GLN A 482 -29.13 36.67 31.11
N ILE A 483 -29.77 35.71 31.79
CA ILE A 483 -31.07 35.91 32.44
C ILE A 483 -30.99 37.04 33.47
N ASP A 484 -30.01 37.02 34.37
CA ASP A 484 -29.83 38.03 35.41
C ASP A 484 -29.69 39.44 34.80
N SER A 485 -28.85 39.56 33.76
CA SER A 485 -28.65 40.85 33.06
C SER A 485 -29.94 41.36 32.39
N LEU A 486 -30.74 40.46 31.83
CA LEU A 486 -31.98 40.81 31.13
C LEU A 486 -33.12 41.17 32.09
N GLN A 487 -33.12 40.61 33.30
CA GLN A 487 -34.13 40.92 34.33
C GLN A 487 -34.12 42.38 34.77
N GLU A 488 -33.01 43.10 34.64
CA GLU A 488 -32.95 44.52 34.96
C GLU A 488 -33.69 45.38 33.91
N ILE A 489 -33.77 44.89 32.67
CA ILE A 489 -34.24 45.66 31.51
C ILE A 489 -35.72 45.35 31.18
N VAL A 490 -36.18 44.11 31.42
CA VAL A 490 -37.52 43.67 31.00
C VAL A 490 -38.63 43.99 32.03
N PRO A 491 -39.89 44.17 31.59
CA PRO A 491 -41.03 44.39 32.48
C PRO A 491 -41.27 43.22 33.45
N SER A 492 -41.88 43.49 34.61
CA SER A 492 -42.10 42.51 35.70
C SER A 492 -42.75 41.19 35.27
N LYS A 493 -43.69 41.23 34.32
CA LYS A 493 -44.35 40.02 33.78
C LYS A 493 -43.41 39.10 33.00
N HIS A 494 -42.36 39.63 32.37
CA HIS A 494 -41.38 38.84 31.62
C HIS A 494 -40.29 38.27 32.55
N LYS A 495 -40.03 38.93 33.70
CA LYS A 495 -39.07 38.46 34.69
C LYS A 495 -39.43 37.08 35.25
N LYS A 496 -40.73 36.79 35.44
CA LYS A 496 -41.21 35.48 35.90
C LYS A 496 -40.88 34.37 34.90
N ALA A 497 -41.24 34.53 33.63
CA ALA A 497 -40.87 33.61 32.57
C ALA A 497 -39.35 33.40 32.47
N LEU A 498 -38.55 34.47 32.56
CA LEU A 498 -37.08 34.36 32.57
C LEU A 498 -36.55 33.59 33.79
N ASN A 499 -37.12 33.80 34.99
CA ASN A 499 -36.78 33.02 36.18
C ASN A 499 -37.13 31.54 36.02
N SER A 500 -38.28 31.21 35.43
CA SER A 500 -38.67 29.83 35.16
C SER A 500 -37.70 29.13 34.21
N LEU A 501 -37.11 29.83 33.24
CA LEU A 501 -36.02 29.29 32.40
C LEU A 501 -34.77 28.93 33.21
N ALA A 502 -34.39 29.76 34.19
CA ALA A 502 -33.25 29.51 35.05
C ALA A 502 -33.51 28.29 35.97
N VAL A 503 -34.69 28.23 36.58
CA VAL A 503 -35.12 27.10 37.43
C VAL A 503 -35.20 25.81 36.63
N PHE A 504 -35.71 25.85 35.41
CA PHE A 504 -35.74 24.69 34.52
C PHE A 504 -34.33 24.17 34.20
N ALA A 505 -33.37 25.05 33.92
CA ALA A 505 -32.00 24.65 33.66
C ALA A 505 -31.36 23.98 34.89
N ASP A 506 -31.64 24.50 36.10
CA ASP A 506 -31.16 23.92 37.35
C ASP A 506 -31.78 22.57 37.67
N ASP A 507 -33.09 22.42 37.50
CA ASP A 507 -33.80 21.15 37.67
C ASP A 507 -33.20 20.06 36.76
N LYS A 508 -33.01 20.37 35.48
CA LYS A 508 -32.45 19.41 34.52
C LYS A 508 -30.99 19.06 34.81
N LEU A 509 -30.18 20.03 35.25
CA LEU A 509 -28.82 19.76 35.70
C LEU A 509 -28.78 18.90 36.96
N SER A 510 -29.67 19.14 37.93
CA SER A 510 -29.74 18.36 39.17
C SER A 510 -30.13 16.90 38.90
N VAL A 511 -31.09 16.68 38.00
CA VAL A 511 -31.45 15.33 37.54
C VAL A 511 -30.25 14.66 36.87
N TYR A 512 -29.56 15.38 35.97
CA TYR A 512 -28.36 14.87 35.30
C TYR A 512 -27.23 14.51 36.26
N SER A 513 -26.94 15.36 37.25
CA SER A 513 -25.84 15.14 38.20
C SER A 513 -26.05 13.88 39.05
N ASN A 514 -27.30 13.51 39.29
CA ASN A 514 -27.67 12.32 40.07
C ASN A 514 -27.73 11.03 39.23
N MET A 515 -27.44 11.08 37.91
CA MET A 515 -27.41 9.89 37.07
C MET A 515 -26.11 9.10 37.26
N GLU A 516 -26.22 7.78 37.30
CA GLU A 516 -25.08 6.86 37.29
C GLU A 516 -24.23 7.02 36.02
N GLU A 517 -22.90 6.87 36.16
CA GLU A 517 -21.94 6.94 35.05
C GLU A 517 -22.08 5.76 34.08
N THR A 518 -23.06 5.87 33.19
CA THR A 518 -23.38 4.88 32.16
C THR A 518 -23.38 5.53 30.77
N THR A 519 -23.50 4.72 29.71
CA THR A 519 -23.66 5.22 28.34
C THR A 519 -24.85 6.18 28.21
N LYS A 520 -25.91 5.98 28.99
CA LYS A 520 -27.09 6.85 29.03
C LYS A 520 -26.76 8.26 29.55
N LYS A 521 -25.79 8.40 30.46
CA LYS A 521 -25.36 9.70 30.99
C LYS A 521 -24.74 10.57 29.89
N LEU A 522 -23.90 9.98 29.03
CA LEU A 522 -23.30 10.69 27.89
C LEU A 522 -24.36 11.18 26.88
N GLU A 523 -25.34 10.33 26.55
CA GLU A 523 -26.44 10.70 25.65
C GLU A 523 -27.30 11.83 26.24
N GLU A 524 -27.60 11.74 27.53
CA GLU A 524 -28.34 12.78 28.24
C GLU A 524 -27.57 14.10 28.29
N ALA A 525 -26.25 14.06 28.54
CA ALA A 525 -25.40 15.24 28.54
C ALA A 525 -25.43 15.99 27.19
N LYS A 526 -25.38 15.23 26.08
CA LYS A 526 -25.49 15.77 24.71
C LYS A 526 -26.87 16.40 24.47
N ARG A 527 -27.94 15.71 24.91
CA ARG A 527 -29.33 16.21 24.81
C ARG A 527 -29.52 17.51 25.57
N LEU A 528 -29.04 17.59 26.81
CA LEU A 528 -29.13 18.78 27.65
C LEU A 528 -28.32 19.95 27.09
N THR A 529 -27.14 19.68 26.50
CA THR A 529 -26.33 20.74 25.87
C THR A 529 -27.09 21.41 24.73
N LYS A 530 -27.78 20.62 23.89
CA LYS A 530 -28.64 21.14 22.82
C LYS A 530 -29.83 21.91 23.41
N CYS A 531 -30.50 21.33 24.39
CA CYS A 531 -31.64 21.94 25.07
C CYS A 531 -31.30 23.31 25.68
N PHE A 532 -30.19 23.44 26.42
CA PHE A 532 -29.80 24.71 27.04
C PHE A 532 -29.38 25.77 26.01
N THR A 533 -28.89 25.35 24.85
CA THR A 533 -28.67 26.27 23.73
C THR A 533 -30.00 26.82 23.20
N GLN A 534 -31.03 25.97 23.06
CA GLN A 534 -32.37 26.40 22.68
C GLN A 534 -33.01 27.30 23.75
N VAL A 535 -32.84 26.96 25.03
CA VAL A 535 -33.34 27.78 26.15
C VAL A 535 -32.72 29.17 26.12
N LYS A 536 -31.42 29.28 25.81
CA LYS A 536 -30.75 30.57 25.63
C LYS A 536 -31.34 31.39 24.47
N ASN A 537 -31.71 30.75 23.37
CA ASN A 537 -32.38 31.43 22.26
C ASN A 537 -33.76 31.94 22.69
N LEU A 538 -34.53 31.12 23.42
CA LEU A 538 -35.81 31.51 24.00
C LEU A 538 -35.66 32.69 24.97
N THR A 539 -34.65 32.68 25.85
CA THR A 539 -34.31 33.80 26.75
C THR A 539 -34.11 35.09 25.95
N THR A 540 -33.37 35.01 24.85
CA THR A 540 -33.11 36.16 23.97
C THR A 540 -34.39 36.65 23.29
N GLN A 541 -35.27 35.73 22.88
CA GLN A 541 -36.55 36.07 22.25
C GLN A 541 -37.51 36.73 23.23
N ILE A 542 -37.63 36.21 24.46
CA ILE A 542 -38.47 36.81 25.52
C ILE A 542 -38.00 38.23 25.84
N ALA A 543 -36.69 38.46 25.88
CA ALA A 543 -36.13 39.78 26.12
C ALA A 543 -36.43 40.81 25.02
N LYS A 544 -36.66 40.36 23.77
CA LYS A 544 -37.04 41.25 22.65
C LYS A 544 -38.52 41.60 22.63
N LEU A 545 -39.39 40.84 23.31
CA LEU A 545 -40.84 41.07 23.29
C LEU A 545 -41.27 42.50 23.66
N PRO A 546 -40.67 43.18 24.66
CA PRO A 546 -41.04 44.56 24.98
C PRO A 546 -40.76 45.54 23.83
N GLU A 547 -39.60 45.43 23.19
CA GLU A 547 -39.22 46.26 22.03
C GLU A 547 -40.12 45.95 20.83
N GLN A 548 -40.30 44.67 20.52
CA GLN A 548 -41.20 44.20 19.45
C GLN A 548 -42.64 44.67 19.65
N LYS A 549 -43.11 44.71 20.90
CA LYS A 549 -44.43 45.21 21.24
C LYS A 549 -44.55 46.71 20.94
N GLU A 550 -43.53 47.49 21.27
CA GLU A 550 -43.53 48.93 20.96
C GLU A 550 -43.42 49.17 19.45
N GLU A 551 -42.59 48.41 18.74
CA GLU A 551 -42.49 48.47 17.28
C GLU A 551 -43.83 48.18 16.60
N ILE A 552 -44.54 47.12 17.02
CA ILE A 552 -45.88 46.81 16.53
C ILE A 552 -46.84 47.96 16.85
N LYS A 553 -46.82 48.49 18.07
CA LYS A 553 -47.71 49.58 18.47
C LYS A 553 -47.51 50.82 17.59
N GLN A 554 -46.26 51.21 17.33
CA GLN A 554 -45.94 52.35 16.45
C GLN A 554 -46.37 52.10 15.00
N LYS A 555 -46.18 50.88 14.49
CA LYS A 555 -46.52 50.54 13.10
C LYS A 555 -48.02 50.47 12.82
N TYR A 556 -48.84 50.33 13.87
CA TYR A 556 -50.29 50.28 13.81
C TYR A 556 -50.96 51.62 14.19
N ILE A 557 -50.20 52.71 14.19
CA ILE A 557 -50.71 54.07 14.34
C ILE A 557 -50.71 54.74 12.97
N ASP A 558 -51.87 55.22 12.53
CA ASP A 558 -52.00 56.05 11.33
C ASP A 558 -52.41 57.48 11.69
N PRO A 559 -51.84 58.50 11.01
CA PRO A 559 -52.29 59.88 11.17
C PRO A 559 -53.63 60.08 10.47
N ILE A 560 -54.68 60.36 11.25
CA ILE A 560 -56.03 60.65 10.74
C ILE A 560 -56.34 62.12 10.96
N TRP A 561 -56.89 62.75 9.92
CA TRP A 561 -57.39 64.12 10.03
C TRP A 561 -58.62 64.16 10.93
N ASN A 562 -58.55 64.88 12.06
CA ASN A 562 -59.71 65.11 12.91
C ASN A 562 -60.48 66.35 12.41
N PRO A 563 -61.68 66.19 11.84
CA PRO A 563 -62.46 67.31 11.29
C PRO A 563 -63.00 68.25 12.37
N PHE A 564 -63.04 67.84 13.63
CA PHE A 564 -63.55 68.64 14.75
C PHE A 564 -62.49 69.54 15.38
N THR A 565 -61.22 69.14 15.34
CA THR A 565 -60.09 69.94 15.86
C THR A 565 -59.22 70.55 14.76
N SER A 566 -59.46 70.19 13.49
CA SER A 566 -58.63 70.58 12.34
C SER A 566 -57.15 70.28 12.54
N THR A 567 -56.85 69.14 13.19
CA THR A 567 -55.49 68.66 13.45
C THR A 567 -55.34 67.20 13.03
N ILE A 568 -54.12 66.81 12.67
CA ILE A 568 -53.76 65.41 12.48
C ILE A 568 -53.67 64.76 13.87
N MET A 569 -54.40 63.67 14.08
CA MET A 569 -54.35 62.89 15.30
C MET A 569 -53.97 61.45 14.99
N ASP A 570 -53.18 60.85 15.86
CA ASP A 570 -52.78 59.46 15.77
C ASP A 570 -53.94 58.55 16.20
N GLU A 571 -54.41 57.69 15.30
CA GLU A 571 -55.37 56.64 15.65
C GLU A 571 -54.75 55.25 15.44
N GLU A 572 -54.95 54.38 16.43
CA GLU A 572 -54.59 52.98 16.33
C GLU A 572 -55.55 52.24 15.37
N ILE A 573 -54.99 51.70 14.28
CA ILE A 573 -55.71 50.88 13.31
C ILE A 573 -55.68 49.40 13.71
N LYS A 574 -56.67 48.62 13.27
CA LYS A 574 -56.76 47.16 13.54
C LYS A 574 -56.63 46.78 15.02
N LYS A 575 -57.20 47.62 15.92
CA LYS A 575 -57.16 47.50 17.39
C LYS A 575 -57.38 46.07 17.90
N ARG A 576 -58.27 45.29 17.28
CA ARG A 576 -58.56 43.91 17.70
C ARG A 576 -57.39 42.94 17.50
N ILE A 577 -56.59 43.13 16.45
CA ILE A 577 -55.41 42.30 16.18
C ILE A 577 -54.31 42.64 17.17
N VAL A 578 -54.07 43.94 17.39
CA VAL A 578 -53.09 44.42 18.37
C VAL A 578 -53.49 44.01 19.79
N ASP A 579 -54.77 44.08 20.15
CA ASP A 579 -55.28 43.61 21.44
C ASP A 579 -55.15 42.08 21.59
N ALA A 580 -55.46 41.30 20.55
CA ALA A 580 -55.27 39.85 20.57
C ALA A 580 -53.79 39.46 20.78
N TYR A 581 -52.88 40.13 20.07
CA TYR A 581 -51.43 39.94 20.26
C TYR A 581 -50.97 40.32 21.68
N THR A 582 -51.29 41.54 22.12
CA THR A 582 -50.73 42.10 23.37
C THR A 582 -51.39 41.59 24.64
N ARG A 583 -52.70 41.27 24.61
CA ARG A 583 -53.48 40.87 25.79
C ARG A 583 -53.73 39.37 25.89
N ILE A 584 -53.58 38.62 24.80
CA ILE A 584 -53.87 37.18 24.77
C ILE A 584 -52.62 36.37 24.41
N LEU A 585 -52.05 36.57 23.22
CA LEU A 585 -51.00 35.70 22.68
C LEU A 585 -49.65 35.85 23.40
N VAL A 586 -49.19 37.08 23.65
CA VAL A 586 -47.93 37.31 24.40
C VAL A 586 -48.04 36.78 25.84
N PRO A 587 -49.10 37.09 26.62
CA PRO A 587 -49.28 36.48 27.94
C PRO A 587 -49.34 34.95 27.92
N TYR A 588 -50.07 34.36 26.97
CA TYR A 588 -50.14 32.90 26.81
C TYR A 588 -48.77 32.27 26.56
N ALA A 589 -47.96 32.85 25.67
CA ALA A 589 -46.63 32.34 25.39
C ALA A 589 -45.69 32.43 26.62
N LEU A 590 -45.78 33.51 27.41
CA LEU A 590 -45.03 33.62 28.67
C LEU A 590 -45.50 32.59 29.71
N GLU A 591 -46.80 32.32 29.81
CA GLU A 591 -47.36 31.31 30.71
C GLU A 591 -46.93 29.88 30.32
N GLN A 592 -46.84 29.57 29.02
CA GLN A 592 -46.31 28.29 28.55
C GLN A 592 -44.85 28.08 28.95
N VAL A 593 -44.05 29.16 28.94
CA VAL A 593 -42.66 29.12 29.41
C VAL A 593 -42.59 28.89 30.93
N GLU A 594 -43.55 29.41 31.68
CA GLU A 594 -43.60 29.24 33.13
C GLU A 594 -44.06 27.84 33.56
N THR A 595 -44.98 27.21 32.84
CA THR A 595 -45.70 26.01 33.32
C THR A 595 -45.39 24.72 32.54
N ASN A 596 -45.08 24.80 31.25
CA ASN A 596 -45.03 23.63 30.34
C ASN A 596 -43.70 23.50 29.58
N LEU A 597 -42.61 23.99 30.16
CA LEU A 597 -41.32 23.96 29.49
C LEU A 597 -40.72 22.55 29.49
N LYS A 598 -40.46 22.02 28.29
CA LYS A 598 -39.75 20.74 28.06
C LYS A 598 -38.69 20.93 26.99
N CYS A 599 -37.60 20.16 27.05
CA CYS A 599 -36.50 20.31 26.09
C CYS A 599 -36.91 20.12 24.62
N ASN A 600 -37.97 19.35 24.35
CA ASN A 600 -38.51 19.17 23.00
C ASN A 600 -39.43 20.31 22.54
N THR A 601 -39.97 21.13 23.45
CA THR A 601 -40.92 22.20 23.12
C THR A 601 -40.30 23.60 23.13
N VAL A 602 -39.09 23.77 23.69
CA VAL A 602 -38.39 25.07 23.79
C VAL A 602 -38.16 25.72 22.41
N GLU A 603 -37.75 24.93 21.43
CA GLU A 603 -37.49 25.40 20.06
C GLU A 603 -38.79 25.84 19.37
N ASP A 604 -39.88 25.08 19.56
CA ASP A 604 -41.20 25.39 19.02
C ASP A 604 -41.75 26.69 19.62
N THR A 605 -41.62 26.89 20.93
CA THR A 605 -42.04 28.13 21.60
C THR A 605 -41.22 29.33 21.10
N THR A 606 -39.91 29.15 20.90
CA THR A 606 -39.03 30.21 20.37
C THR A 606 -39.47 30.61 18.96
N THR A 607 -39.72 29.62 18.10
CA THR A 607 -40.14 29.82 16.71
C THR A 607 -41.51 30.48 16.66
N THR A 608 -42.46 30.01 17.47
CA THR A 608 -43.81 30.58 17.57
C THR A 608 -43.75 32.07 17.92
N LEU A 609 -42.93 32.48 18.90
CA LEU A 609 -42.76 33.88 19.27
C LEU A 609 -42.15 34.74 18.14
N GLN A 610 -41.24 34.17 17.35
CA GLN A 610 -40.63 34.86 16.20
C GLN A 610 -41.63 35.02 15.05
N GLU A 611 -42.35 33.95 14.72
CA GLU A 611 -43.39 33.95 13.69
C GLU A 611 -44.54 34.88 14.04
N LEU A 612 -44.93 34.93 15.32
CA LEU A 612 -45.94 35.84 15.84
C LEU A 612 -45.60 37.30 15.52
N PHE A 613 -44.36 37.72 15.79
CA PHE A 613 -43.90 39.06 15.49
C PHE A 613 -43.90 39.35 13.98
N VAL A 614 -43.31 38.45 13.18
CA VAL A 614 -43.28 38.60 11.70
C VAL A 614 -44.69 38.68 11.13
N ARG A 615 -45.61 37.85 11.64
CA ARG A 615 -47.00 37.84 11.18
C ARG A 615 -47.73 39.11 11.57
N MET A 616 -47.48 39.66 12.75
CA MET A 616 -48.01 40.97 13.15
C MET A 616 -47.53 42.08 12.21
N ILE A 617 -46.28 42.03 11.75
CA ILE A 617 -45.79 42.99 10.76
C ILE A 617 -46.53 42.85 9.42
N ALA A 618 -46.76 41.62 8.94
CA ALA A 618 -47.46 41.37 7.69
C ALA A 618 -48.97 41.73 7.73
N LEU A 619 -49.64 41.40 8.83
CA LEU A 619 -51.08 41.68 9.02
C LEU A 619 -51.42 43.16 8.96
N ARG A 620 -50.43 44.06 9.11
CA ARG A 620 -50.62 45.50 8.95
C ARG A 620 -51.03 45.87 7.52
N ASP A 621 -50.45 45.24 6.51
CA ASP A 621 -50.65 45.58 5.10
C ASP A 621 -51.77 44.76 4.42
N GLU A 622 -52.29 43.73 5.09
CA GLU A 622 -53.33 42.83 4.55
C GLU A 622 -54.77 43.30 4.83
N ASP A 623 -55.76 42.83 4.06
CA ASP A 623 -57.18 42.97 4.42
C ASP A 623 -57.54 41.99 5.55
N THR A 624 -57.72 42.55 6.75
CA THR A 624 -57.96 41.80 7.98
C THR A 624 -59.43 41.76 8.42
N SER A 625 -60.36 42.27 7.60
CA SER A 625 -61.78 42.40 7.94
C SER A 625 -62.42 41.10 8.45
N LYS A 626 -62.08 39.97 7.82
CA LYS A 626 -62.57 38.64 8.20
C LYS A 626 -61.97 38.15 9.53
N ILE A 627 -60.68 38.40 9.75
CA ILE A 627 -59.97 38.01 10.98
C ILE A 627 -60.54 38.81 12.16
N GLU A 628 -60.67 40.13 12.01
CA GLU A 628 -61.19 41.02 13.06
C GLU A 628 -62.66 40.74 13.43
N ARG A 629 -63.46 40.25 12.48
CA ARG A 629 -64.82 39.78 12.76
C ARG A 629 -64.82 38.53 13.65
N LYS A 630 -63.90 37.59 13.40
CA LYS A 630 -63.76 36.37 14.20
C LYS A 630 -63.17 36.64 15.59
N LEU A 631 -62.16 37.51 15.68
CA LEU A 631 -61.56 37.97 16.95
C LEU A 631 -62.53 38.70 17.88
N ARG A 632 -63.73 39.10 17.39
CA ARG A 632 -64.74 39.76 18.24
C ARG A 632 -65.30 38.85 19.34
N LYS A 633 -65.33 37.54 19.11
CA LYS A 633 -65.86 36.54 20.06
C LYS A 633 -64.81 35.54 20.53
N GLU A 634 -63.74 35.37 19.77
CA GLU A 634 -62.70 34.39 20.09
C GLU A 634 -61.75 34.93 21.18
N LYS A 635 -61.49 34.09 22.19
CA LYS A 635 -60.55 34.38 23.28
C LYS A 635 -59.55 33.26 23.50
N ASP A 636 -59.72 32.11 22.87
CA ASP A 636 -58.79 30.99 22.96
C ASP A 636 -57.47 31.33 22.22
N PRO A 637 -56.32 31.35 22.91
CA PRO A 637 -55.02 31.63 22.30
C PRO A 637 -54.69 30.70 21.12
N ILE A 638 -55.10 29.42 21.17
CA ILE A 638 -54.77 28.44 20.13
C ILE A 638 -55.54 28.72 18.85
N GLU A 639 -56.84 28.98 18.95
CA GLU A 639 -57.66 29.36 17.80
C GLU A 639 -57.22 30.73 17.23
N ILE A 640 -56.79 31.67 18.07
CA ILE A 640 -56.25 32.95 17.60
C ILE A 640 -54.93 32.75 16.82
N LEU A 641 -54.03 31.86 17.25
CA LEU A 641 -52.81 31.53 16.50
C LEU A 641 -53.15 30.93 15.12
N LYS A 642 -54.15 30.04 15.05
CA LYS A 642 -54.65 29.50 13.78
C LYS A 642 -55.24 30.59 12.88
N LEU A 643 -55.99 31.53 13.45
CA LEU A 643 -56.52 32.69 12.70
C LEU A 643 -55.40 33.58 12.16
N PHE A 644 -54.26 33.64 12.82
CA PHE A 644 -53.08 34.36 12.35
C PHE A 644 -52.28 33.53 11.32
N GLY A 645 -52.65 32.28 11.06
CA GLY A 645 -51.95 31.41 10.12
C GLY A 645 -50.65 30.83 10.67
N ILE A 646 -50.48 30.82 11.99
CA ILE A 646 -49.30 30.27 12.67
C ILE A 646 -49.64 28.83 13.06
N SER A 647 -48.89 27.86 12.54
CA SER A 647 -49.14 26.45 12.86
C SER A 647 -48.62 26.11 14.24
N THR A 648 -49.51 25.92 15.21
CA THR A 648 -49.15 25.30 16.49
C THR A 648 -49.04 23.79 16.29
N ILE A 649 -47.82 23.25 16.29
CA ILE A 649 -47.60 21.81 16.50
C ILE A 649 -47.63 21.54 18.02
N ILE A 650 -48.64 22.07 18.71
CA ILE A 650 -48.95 21.63 20.08
C ILE A 650 -50.02 20.56 19.89
N LYS A 651 -49.57 19.35 19.53
CA LYS A 651 -50.44 18.18 19.66
C LYS A 651 -50.68 17.97 21.15
N GLU A 652 -51.85 18.36 21.63
CA GLU A 652 -52.47 17.64 22.75
C GLU A 652 -52.60 16.18 22.30
N LYS A 653 -51.64 15.37 22.72
CA LYS A 653 -51.89 13.95 22.93
C LYS A 653 -52.18 13.83 24.42
N GLU A 654 -53.41 13.44 24.73
CA GLU A 654 -53.74 12.73 25.98
C GLU A 654 -52.73 11.62 26.28
#